data_AF-A0A653CJ14-F1
#
_entry.id   AF-A0A653CJ14-F1
#
_cell.length_a   1.000
_cell.length_b   1.000
_cell.length_c   1.000
_cell.angle_alpha   90.00
_cell.angle_beta   90.00
_cell.angle_gamma   90.00
#
_symmetry.space_group_name_H-M   'P 1'
#
loop_
_entity.id
_entity.type
_entity.pdbx_description
1 polymer ?
#
loop_
_entity_poly.entity_id
_entity_poly.type
_entity_poly.pdbx_seq_one_letter_code
_entity_poly.pdbx_strand_id
1 'polypeptide(L)'
;MAQADSNSDYRAGSDFARQVQGQGESSLKNFNPSASIPNYTASPGEKKYYGGVTATGDGALKADGTTGWTTNEATKAVTDSFVNNPKEPISPDAPFIKASQDVQSRADTIIGKTGQTQCEAQNISRSEFTNYTCERDLLVEQACTRTASITGHYENTTVTRTYTVPNSDFTYTYDGNKTVNFSFRAPATGTVLSASVAVHFNDKNMYYGFSWWGVNADSVAKRDNGWALPGAAGAALTAGQYSPQGAMLNKNCLSGKQSRCREYAQKTLSWMQGGTQAWMTATLTMQVTDKKWVPDVVWNESCPFSKSEGTLKKTECIEPGSTKTVVVDGVSYPVTQACWKYKDTYMTQAADNGTCKTYMNNPACTLASRTCAFTAEDGSGCLHEYATYSCETRTSGQVMICGGDTFCLDGDCERAQNGKNNDFAPVVSALAALAAAGKDVAAINSVNVRAFTGSAKFCKKFAAGFSNCCKDGGWGQDVGLARCSSEEKALGKAKENKLTVSIGEFCSKKVLGVCLEKKRSYCQFDSKLAQIVQQQGRNGQLHVGFGKASSPDCRGITQTELQQINFEALDFSNFFDDLQKNKKIPDNDTLTKRVREEIAAQLKNKQKVPVKKRKTALALLLLGSVFSATGKDAGWQWYNESHRTPEDDKSSSTQSQQASPDIMEKLATLQQATKRAMYEAILYPGVENFTRYFRLQNYWTQQAGLFSMSAKKAMLEHPELDYNLQHSHYNGTVRNQLAADFADQRRAIETLAQRYGVMFFYRGQDPIDGQLVQVIKNFRETYHLSVIPVSVDGIVNPLLPDTRMDGGQASRLGIRYFPALMLADPKSGTVKPVSYGFISQDDLAKQFLNVSTDFSPNF
;
A
#
# COMPACT_ATOMS: atom_id res chain seq x y z
N MET A 1 59.51 78.85 -28.63
CA MET A 1 59.42 78.06 -29.89
C MET A 1 60.18 76.76 -29.65
N ALA A 2 59.77 75.60 -30.16
CA ALA A 2 58.63 75.30 -31.02
C ALA A 2 57.66 74.28 -30.35
N GLN A 3 56.49 74.08 -30.95
CA GLN A 3 55.54 73.03 -30.57
C GLN A 3 55.88 71.73 -31.32
N ALA A 4 55.61 70.58 -30.70
CA ALA A 4 55.65 69.28 -31.38
C ALA A 4 54.31 69.02 -32.08
N ASP A 5 54.35 68.51 -33.31
CA ASP A 5 53.18 68.29 -34.17
C ASP A 5 52.63 66.86 -33.99
N SER A 6 51.34 66.74 -33.70
CA SER A 6 50.66 65.45 -33.44
C SER A 6 50.01 64.83 -34.69
N ASN A 7 50.23 65.44 -35.86
CA ASN A 7 49.48 65.14 -37.09
C ASN A 7 50.12 64.04 -37.97
N SER A 8 51.29 63.50 -37.57
CA SER A 8 51.94 62.36 -38.25
C SER A 8 51.18 61.05 -38.02
N ASP A 9 50.90 60.74 -36.76
CA ASP A 9 50.55 59.39 -36.32
C ASP A 9 49.11 59.05 -36.71
N TYR A 10 48.24 60.07 -36.70
CA TYR A 10 46.87 59.97 -37.20
C TYR A 10 46.80 59.61 -38.69
N ARG A 11 47.73 60.12 -39.52
CA ARG A 11 47.80 59.78 -40.95
C ARG A 11 48.23 58.33 -41.17
N ALA A 12 49.22 57.85 -40.44
CA ALA A 12 49.64 56.45 -40.50
C ALA A 12 48.49 55.49 -40.15
N GLY A 13 47.70 55.80 -39.12
CA GLY A 13 46.50 55.03 -38.76
C GLY A 13 45.39 55.08 -39.83
N SER A 14 45.12 56.27 -40.40
CA SER A 14 44.15 56.47 -41.49
C SER A 14 44.43 55.57 -42.69
N ASP A 15 45.67 55.57 -43.16
CA ASP A 15 46.00 54.94 -44.43
C ASP A 15 46.17 53.42 -44.29
N PHE A 16 46.57 52.93 -43.11
CA PHE A 16 46.43 51.50 -42.77
C PHE A 16 44.95 51.06 -42.76
N ALA A 17 44.05 51.82 -42.11
CA ALA A 17 42.63 51.46 -42.06
C ALA A 17 41.98 51.36 -43.45
N ARG A 18 42.35 52.26 -44.37
CA ARG A 18 41.94 52.20 -45.78
C ARG A 18 42.45 50.96 -46.52
N GLN A 19 43.65 50.46 -46.17
CA GLN A 19 44.26 49.30 -46.83
C GLN A 19 43.58 47.96 -46.45
N VAL A 20 42.93 47.88 -45.29
CA VAL A 20 42.20 46.68 -44.82
C VAL A 20 40.73 46.70 -45.27
N GLN A 21 40.16 47.87 -45.57
CA GLN A 21 38.75 48.04 -45.92
C GLN A 21 38.38 47.30 -47.23
N GLY A 22 37.69 46.16 -47.09
CA GLY A 22 37.19 45.33 -48.18
C GLY A 22 37.81 43.93 -48.29
N GLN A 23 38.91 43.63 -47.58
CA GLN A 23 39.57 42.31 -47.68
C GLN A 23 38.67 41.14 -47.21
N GLY A 24 37.82 41.37 -46.20
CA GLY A 24 36.91 40.34 -45.65
C GLY A 24 35.85 39.85 -46.63
N GLU A 25 35.28 40.73 -47.48
CA GLU A 25 34.25 40.34 -48.45
C GLU A 25 34.80 39.48 -49.59
N SER A 26 36.08 39.64 -49.93
CA SER A 26 36.77 38.82 -50.93
C SER A 26 36.79 37.34 -50.52
N SER A 27 37.05 37.07 -49.24
CA SER A 27 37.19 35.72 -48.69
C SER A 27 35.90 34.91 -48.72
N LEU A 28 34.73 35.57 -48.63
CA LEU A 28 33.42 34.91 -48.56
C LEU A 28 32.81 34.61 -49.94
N LYS A 29 33.15 35.37 -50.99
CA LYS A 29 32.57 35.21 -52.33
C LYS A 29 32.88 33.87 -53.01
N ASN A 30 33.94 33.18 -52.59
CA ASN A 30 34.40 31.93 -53.19
C ASN A 30 34.25 30.70 -52.26
N PHE A 31 33.56 30.81 -51.12
CA PHE A 31 33.39 29.69 -50.21
C PHE A 31 32.40 28.65 -50.79
N ASN A 32 32.91 27.49 -51.23
CA ASN A 32 32.08 26.36 -51.64
C ASN A 32 31.94 25.36 -50.47
N PRO A 33 30.77 25.24 -49.82
CA PRO A 33 30.59 24.38 -48.66
C PRO A 33 30.83 22.89 -48.97
N SER A 34 30.42 22.43 -50.16
CA SER A 34 30.55 21.03 -50.58
C SER A 34 31.99 20.56 -50.81
N ALA A 35 32.93 21.49 -50.98
CA ALA A 35 34.36 21.21 -51.09
C ALA A 35 35.11 21.39 -49.75
N SER A 36 34.49 22.03 -48.75
CA SER A 36 35.17 22.50 -47.53
C SER A 36 34.63 21.88 -46.23
N ILE A 37 33.44 21.29 -46.26
CA ILE A 37 32.76 20.72 -45.09
C ILE A 37 32.48 19.22 -45.35
N PRO A 38 33.16 18.29 -44.66
CA PRO A 38 32.87 16.86 -44.76
C PRO A 38 31.40 16.55 -44.46
N ASN A 39 30.81 15.64 -45.24
CA ASN A 39 29.40 15.23 -45.17
C ASN A 39 28.36 16.35 -45.41
N TYR A 40 28.74 17.49 -46.01
CA TYR A 40 27.80 18.53 -46.39
C TYR A 40 26.80 18.04 -47.45
N THR A 41 25.50 18.09 -47.14
CA THR A 41 24.40 17.87 -48.08
C THR A 41 23.53 19.13 -48.21
N ALA A 42 23.16 19.48 -49.45
CA ALA A 42 22.24 20.59 -49.73
C ALA A 42 20.75 20.24 -49.46
N SER A 43 20.45 19.01 -49.01
CA SER A 43 19.14 18.61 -48.49
C SER A 43 19.28 17.49 -47.45
N PRO A 44 19.55 17.86 -46.17
CA PRO A 44 19.48 16.91 -45.05
C PRO A 44 18.04 16.42 -44.83
N GLY A 45 17.86 15.23 -44.24
CA GLY A 45 16.54 14.63 -44.01
C GLY A 45 15.66 15.45 -43.07
N GLU A 46 16.31 16.21 -42.19
CA GLU A 46 15.76 17.15 -41.21
C GLU A 46 15.10 18.37 -41.86
N LYS A 47 15.31 18.61 -43.17
CA LYS A 47 14.72 19.72 -43.93
C LYS A 47 13.18 19.73 -43.87
N LYS A 48 12.54 18.57 -43.66
CA LYS A 48 11.07 18.47 -43.43
C LYS A 48 10.58 19.14 -42.15
N TYR A 49 11.48 19.43 -41.20
CA TYR A 49 11.16 20.12 -39.94
C TYR A 49 11.41 21.64 -39.99
N TYR A 50 12.02 22.18 -41.05
CA TYR A 50 12.47 23.57 -41.12
C TYR A 50 11.71 24.37 -42.19
N GLY A 51 10.64 25.05 -41.78
CA GLY A 51 9.79 25.87 -42.67
C GLY A 51 10.28 27.31 -42.93
N GLY A 52 11.38 27.73 -42.30
CA GLY A 52 11.88 29.11 -42.36
C GLY A 52 11.11 30.11 -41.49
N VAL A 53 11.52 31.38 -41.51
CA VAL A 53 11.06 32.45 -40.59
C VAL A 53 9.59 32.88 -40.74
N THR A 54 8.85 32.33 -41.70
CA THR A 54 7.42 32.60 -41.92
C THR A 54 6.52 31.42 -41.60
N ALA A 55 7.07 30.25 -41.22
CA ALA A 55 6.28 29.06 -40.90
C ALA A 55 5.89 29.03 -39.41
N THR A 56 4.59 29.13 -39.13
CA THR A 56 4.01 29.17 -37.78
C THR A 56 3.68 27.78 -37.19
N GLY A 57 4.19 26.69 -37.78
CA GLY A 57 3.76 25.32 -37.45
C GLY A 57 4.85 24.26 -37.53
N ASP A 58 4.97 23.50 -36.44
CA ASP A 58 5.83 22.34 -36.19
C ASP A 58 5.20 21.00 -36.61
N GLY A 59 4.26 21.03 -37.57
CA GLY A 59 3.35 19.94 -37.89
C GLY A 59 4.02 18.61 -38.27
N ALA A 60 5.12 18.65 -39.04
CA ALA A 60 5.86 17.45 -39.42
C ALA A 60 6.52 16.77 -38.20
N LEU A 61 7.10 17.57 -37.29
CA LEU A 61 7.73 17.07 -36.06
C LEU A 61 6.69 16.42 -35.14
N LYS A 62 5.49 17.00 -35.04
CA LYS A 62 4.34 16.43 -34.32
C LYS A 62 3.81 15.14 -34.95
N ALA A 63 3.75 15.06 -36.28
CA ALA A 63 3.31 13.87 -37.00
C ALA A 63 4.27 12.68 -36.82
N ASP A 64 5.57 12.91 -36.99
CA ASP A 64 6.60 11.89 -36.74
C ASP A 64 6.64 11.47 -35.26
N GLY A 65 6.53 12.43 -34.32
CA GLY A 65 6.44 12.13 -32.89
C GLY A 65 5.23 11.28 -32.51
N THR A 66 4.06 11.55 -33.10
CA THR A 66 2.82 10.76 -32.89
C THR A 66 2.94 9.36 -33.50
N THR A 67 3.66 9.23 -34.62
CA THR A 67 3.93 7.93 -35.27
C THR A 67 4.92 7.10 -34.45
N GLY A 68 5.96 7.72 -33.90
CA GLY A 68 6.90 7.08 -32.96
C GLY A 68 6.22 6.68 -31.64
N TRP A 69 5.27 7.48 -31.15
CA TRP A 69 4.48 7.16 -29.96
C TRP A 69 3.61 5.90 -30.15
N THR A 70 3.02 5.72 -31.33
CA THR A 70 2.11 4.60 -31.60
C THR A 70 2.78 3.29 -32.04
N THR A 71 4.06 3.33 -32.43
CA THR A 71 4.80 2.17 -32.98
C THR A 71 5.87 1.57 -32.04
N ASN A 72 6.29 2.30 -31.01
CA ASN A 72 7.32 1.87 -30.06
C ASN A 72 6.76 0.94 -28.96
N GLU A 73 7.39 -0.21 -28.73
CA GLU A 73 6.96 -1.21 -27.73
C GLU A 73 6.94 -0.68 -26.29
N ALA A 74 7.89 0.19 -25.91
CA ALA A 74 7.89 0.80 -24.58
C ALA A 74 6.66 1.70 -24.38
N THR A 75 6.30 2.46 -25.41
CA THR A 75 5.13 3.34 -25.41
C THR A 75 3.83 2.54 -25.48
N LYS A 76 3.83 1.40 -26.16
CA LYS A 76 2.74 0.43 -26.15
C LYS A 76 2.54 -0.17 -24.75
N ALA A 77 3.61 -0.59 -24.06
CA ALA A 77 3.53 -1.07 -22.68
C ALA A 77 3.03 0.01 -21.71
N VAL A 78 3.42 1.28 -21.89
CA VAL A 78 2.85 2.43 -21.15
C VAL A 78 1.36 2.60 -21.46
N THR A 79 0.96 2.51 -22.73
CA THR A 79 -0.45 2.64 -23.14
C THR A 79 -1.30 1.49 -22.61
N ASP A 80 -0.84 0.25 -22.70
CA ASP A 80 -1.48 -0.93 -22.13
C ASP A 80 -1.57 -0.83 -20.60
N SER A 81 -0.57 -0.24 -19.94
CA SER A 81 -0.64 0.08 -18.51
C SER A 81 -1.74 1.11 -18.20
N PHE A 82 -1.87 2.19 -18.99
CA PHE A 82 -2.95 3.18 -18.85
C PHE A 82 -4.35 2.63 -19.18
N VAL A 83 -4.45 1.64 -20.06
CA VAL A 83 -5.74 1.03 -20.47
C VAL A 83 -6.21 -0.06 -19.49
N ASN A 84 -5.29 -0.84 -18.94
CA ASN A 84 -5.64 -1.97 -18.05
C ASN A 84 -5.63 -1.61 -16.55
N ASN A 85 -4.99 -0.49 -16.14
CA ASN A 85 -5.19 0.04 -14.79
C ASN A 85 -6.61 0.62 -14.62
N PRO A 86 -7.20 0.57 -13.41
CA PRO A 86 -8.43 1.30 -13.12
C PRO A 86 -8.27 2.79 -13.42
N LYS A 87 -9.23 3.37 -14.15
CA LYS A 87 -9.28 4.82 -14.39
C LYS A 87 -9.50 5.56 -13.07
N GLU A 88 -8.47 6.21 -12.56
CA GLU A 88 -8.58 7.22 -11.51
C GLU A 88 -8.79 8.59 -12.19
N PRO A 89 -10.01 9.15 -12.20
CA PRO A 89 -10.26 10.44 -12.84
C PRO A 89 -9.66 11.57 -12.01
N ILE A 90 -8.82 12.40 -12.63
CA ILE A 90 -8.55 13.75 -12.10
C ILE A 90 -9.88 14.50 -12.21
N SER A 91 -10.41 14.96 -11.07
CA SER A 91 -11.68 15.68 -11.07
C SER A 91 -11.57 17.01 -11.80
N PRO A 92 -12.44 17.34 -12.77
CA PRO A 92 -12.46 18.68 -13.38
C PRO A 92 -12.87 19.76 -12.37
N ASP A 93 -13.54 19.38 -11.28
CA ASP A 93 -13.91 20.25 -10.17
C ASP A 93 -12.78 20.45 -9.14
N ALA A 94 -11.58 19.89 -9.37
CA ALA A 94 -10.47 19.99 -8.44
C ALA A 94 -10.08 21.47 -8.19
N PRO A 95 -9.94 21.93 -6.93
CA PRO A 95 -9.87 23.36 -6.66
C PRO A 95 -8.65 24.08 -7.24
N PHE A 96 -7.56 23.36 -7.55
CA PHE A 96 -6.37 23.87 -8.24
C PHE A 96 -6.60 24.16 -9.72
N ILE A 97 -7.39 23.32 -10.43
CA ILE A 97 -7.80 23.58 -11.83
C ILE A 97 -8.64 24.85 -11.85
N LYS A 98 -9.56 24.95 -10.89
CA LYS A 98 -10.39 26.15 -10.70
C LYS A 98 -9.55 27.37 -10.34
N ALA A 99 -8.54 27.23 -9.47
CA ALA A 99 -7.62 28.32 -9.14
C ALA A 99 -6.80 28.79 -10.34
N SER A 100 -6.35 27.89 -11.23
CA SER A 100 -5.71 28.27 -12.49
C SER A 100 -6.65 29.04 -13.41
N GLN A 101 -7.93 28.65 -13.48
CA GLN A 101 -8.97 29.40 -14.21
C GLN A 101 -9.28 30.76 -13.55
N ASP A 102 -9.33 30.82 -12.22
CA ASP A 102 -9.53 32.04 -11.42
C ASP A 102 -8.35 33.03 -11.51
N VAL A 103 -7.14 32.54 -11.85
CA VAL A 103 -5.96 33.36 -12.13
C VAL A 103 -5.92 33.78 -13.61
N GLN A 104 -6.19 32.85 -14.53
CA GLN A 104 -6.26 33.13 -15.97
C GLN A 104 -7.30 34.22 -16.30
N SER A 105 -8.46 34.16 -15.66
CA SER A 105 -9.55 35.16 -15.80
C SER A 105 -9.28 36.50 -15.10
N ARG A 106 -8.21 36.60 -14.29
CA ARG A 106 -7.77 37.83 -13.61
C ARG A 106 -6.37 38.30 -14.03
N ALA A 107 -5.80 37.74 -15.10
CA ALA A 107 -4.48 38.10 -15.59
C ALA A 107 -4.34 39.61 -15.85
N ASP A 108 -5.36 40.23 -16.48
CA ASP A 108 -5.41 41.68 -16.77
C ASP A 108 -5.38 42.57 -15.51
N THR A 109 -5.79 42.04 -14.35
CA THR A 109 -5.72 42.73 -13.06
C THR A 109 -4.36 42.52 -12.39
N ILE A 110 -3.82 41.31 -12.48
CA ILE A 110 -2.54 40.90 -11.88
C ILE A 110 -1.34 41.56 -12.57
N ILE A 111 -1.39 41.75 -13.89
CA ILE A 111 -0.32 42.41 -14.68
C ILE A 111 -0.29 43.94 -14.41
N GLY A 112 -1.36 44.49 -13.84
CA GLY A 112 -1.41 45.86 -13.32
C GLY A 112 -1.70 46.93 -14.38
N LYS A 113 -2.87 47.57 -14.27
CA LYS A 113 -3.13 48.83 -15.00
C LYS A 113 -2.41 49.97 -14.30
N THR A 114 -1.22 50.32 -14.79
CA THR A 114 -0.41 51.46 -14.31
C THR A 114 -1.17 52.78 -14.47
N GLY A 115 -1.87 53.20 -13.41
CA GLY A 115 -2.62 54.46 -13.39
C GLY A 115 -3.66 54.64 -12.29
N GLN A 116 -4.06 53.59 -11.54
CA GLN A 116 -5.07 53.72 -10.48
C GLN A 116 -4.53 53.39 -9.09
N THR A 117 -4.46 54.41 -8.22
CA THR A 117 -4.16 54.31 -6.79
C THR A 117 -5.40 53.93 -5.95
N GLN A 118 -6.19 52.97 -6.43
CA GLN A 118 -7.36 52.45 -5.72
C GLN A 118 -7.05 51.06 -5.18
N CYS A 119 -7.13 50.92 -3.85
CA CYS A 119 -7.06 49.62 -3.21
C CYS A 119 -8.37 48.85 -3.44
N GLU A 120 -8.31 47.66 -4.03
CA GLU A 120 -9.49 46.81 -4.20
C GLU A 120 -9.53 45.68 -3.18
N ALA A 121 -10.72 45.42 -2.63
CA ALA A 121 -10.99 44.24 -1.83
C ALA A 121 -11.15 43.02 -2.75
N GLN A 122 -10.13 42.18 -2.81
CA GLN A 122 -10.06 41.01 -3.67
C GLN A 122 -10.15 39.74 -2.82
N ASN A 123 -10.99 38.79 -3.24
CA ASN A 123 -10.96 37.44 -2.68
C ASN A 123 -9.71 36.73 -3.20
N ILE A 124 -8.73 36.52 -2.33
CA ILE A 124 -7.60 35.62 -2.59
C ILE A 124 -7.85 34.31 -1.85
N SER A 125 -7.61 33.21 -2.56
CA SER A 125 -7.69 31.87 -2.02
C SER A 125 -6.33 31.19 -2.14
N ARG A 126 -5.81 30.67 -1.03
CA ARG A 126 -4.59 29.87 -1.00
C ARG A 126 -4.94 28.40 -0.89
N SER A 127 -4.34 27.61 -1.77
CA SER A 127 -4.38 26.15 -1.75
C SER A 127 -3.24 25.60 -0.89
N GLU A 128 -3.57 24.75 0.06
CA GLU A 128 -2.61 24.02 0.90
C GLU A 128 -2.78 22.52 0.64
N PHE A 129 -1.69 21.81 0.35
CA PHE A 129 -1.73 20.39 -0.04
C PHE A 129 -1.22 19.51 1.10
N THR A 130 -2.10 18.69 1.66
CA THR A 130 -1.76 17.70 2.69
C THR A 130 -1.73 16.31 2.08
N ASN A 131 -0.64 15.56 2.28
CA ASN A 131 -0.52 14.18 1.83
C ASN A 131 -1.13 13.23 2.87
N TYR A 132 -2.05 12.38 2.44
CA TYR A 132 -2.65 11.32 3.26
C TYR A 132 -2.32 9.94 2.67
N THR A 133 -1.57 9.13 3.41
CA THR A 133 -1.35 7.72 3.06
C THR A 133 -2.51 6.85 3.56
N CYS A 134 -2.89 5.85 2.77
CA CYS A 134 -3.96 4.90 3.04
C CYS A 134 -3.65 3.51 2.47
N GLU A 135 -4.34 2.50 2.99
CA GLU A 135 -4.24 1.08 2.63
C GLU A 135 -5.45 0.66 1.74
N ARG A 136 -5.21 -0.07 0.64
CA ARG A 136 -6.25 -0.67 -0.24
C ARG A 136 -5.84 -1.99 -0.92
N ASP A 137 -6.80 -2.89 -1.16
CA ASP A 137 -6.59 -4.15 -1.90
C ASP A 137 -6.79 -3.95 -3.40
N LEU A 138 -5.88 -4.51 -4.19
CA LEU A 138 -5.97 -4.51 -5.65
C LEU A 138 -6.85 -5.66 -6.17
N LEU A 139 -7.33 -5.56 -7.41
CA LEU A 139 -8.00 -6.67 -8.08
C LEU A 139 -6.96 -7.66 -8.60
N VAL A 140 -7.11 -8.95 -8.27
CA VAL A 140 -6.19 -10.01 -8.70
C VAL A 140 -6.98 -11.05 -9.48
N GLU A 141 -6.55 -11.28 -10.72
CA GLU A 141 -7.03 -12.35 -11.57
C GLU A 141 -5.92 -13.36 -11.83
N GLN A 142 -6.24 -14.65 -11.67
CA GLN A 142 -5.35 -15.76 -11.98
C GLN A 142 -6.02 -16.65 -13.03
N ALA A 143 -5.23 -17.12 -13.99
CA ALA A 143 -5.71 -17.99 -15.06
C ALA A 143 -5.47 -19.46 -14.73
N CYS A 144 -6.51 -20.28 -14.91
CA CYS A 144 -6.37 -21.72 -15.01
C CYS A 144 -6.42 -22.12 -16.49
N THR A 145 -5.79 -23.24 -16.86
CA THR A 145 -5.92 -23.83 -18.20
C THR A 145 -6.46 -25.25 -18.12
N ARG A 146 -7.42 -25.57 -19.00
CA ARG A 146 -7.88 -26.95 -19.22
C ARG A 146 -7.69 -27.33 -20.67
N THR A 147 -7.18 -28.54 -20.89
CA THR A 147 -6.82 -29.08 -22.21
C THR A 147 -7.57 -30.39 -22.43
N ALA A 148 -8.26 -30.51 -23.56
CA ALA A 148 -8.92 -31.73 -23.99
C ALA A 148 -7.89 -32.73 -24.53
N SER A 149 -7.91 -33.93 -23.99
CA SER A 149 -7.17 -35.09 -24.47
C SER A 149 -8.13 -36.16 -24.97
N ILE A 150 -7.78 -36.82 -26.08
CA ILE A 150 -8.54 -37.95 -26.60
C ILE A 150 -8.07 -39.20 -25.86
N THR A 151 -9.04 -39.91 -25.31
CA THR A 151 -8.94 -41.25 -24.70
C THR A 151 -10.04 -42.11 -25.33
N GLY A 152 -10.34 -43.28 -24.77
CA GLY A 152 -11.48 -44.07 -25.25
C GLY A 152 -11.52 -45.48 -24.67
N HIS A 153 -12.68 -46.12 -24.81
CA HIS A 153 -12.97 -47.47 -24.32
C HIS A 153 -13.39 -48.41 -25.47
N TYR A 154 -13.50 -49.71 -25.17
CA TYR A 154 -14.01 -50.70 -26.12
C TYR A 154 -15.44 -51.10 -25.77
N GLU A 155 -16.37 -50.87 -26.70
CA GLU A 155 -17.71 -51.43 -26.66
C GLU A 155 -17.76 -52.76 -27.43
N ASN A 156 -18.67 -53.66 -27.03
CA ASN A 156 -18.98 -54.85 -27.81
C ASN A 156 -19.86 -54.46 -29.00
N THR A 157 -19.40 -54.76 -30.21
CA THR A 157 -20.18 -54.64 -31.45
C THR A 157 -20.50 -56.03 -32.01
N THR A 158 -21.45 -56.11 -32.95
CA THR A 158 -21.62 -57.30 -33.77
C THR A 158 -21.21 -57.02 -35.21
N VAL A 159 -20.34 -57.86 -35.77
CA VAL A 159 -19.88 -57.74 -37.16
C VAL A 159 -20.23 -59.01 -37.93
N THR A 160 -20.58 -58.84 -39.21
CA THR A 160 -20.76 -59.96 -40.13
C THR A 160 -19.39 -60.36 -40.68
N ARG A 161 -18.97 -61.59 -40.43
CA ARG A 161 -17.74 -62.18 -41.01
C ARG A 161 -18.09 -63.46 -41.77
N THR A 162 -17.41 -63.67 -42.89
CA THR A 162 -17.55 -64.89 -43.70
C THR A 162 -16.37 -65.81 -43.39
N TYR A 163 -16.67 -67.06 -43.05
CA TYR A 163 -15.70 -68.11 -42.75
C TYR A 163 -15.82 -69.23 -43.78
N THR A 164 -14.69 -69.66 -44.33
CA THR A 164 -14.61 -70.84 -45.20
C THR A 164 -14.04 -72.00 -44.40
N VAL A 165 -14.77 -73.10 -44.32
CA VAL A 165 -14.37 -74.35 -43.69
C VAL A 165 -13.89 -75.30 -44.80
N PRO A 166 -12.57 -75.52 -44.94
CA PRO A 166 -12.02 -76.48 -45.90
C PRO A 166 -12.19 -77.93 -45.43
N ASN A 167 -11.97 -78.88 -46.34
CA ASN A 167 -12.13 -80.31 -46.09
C ASN A 167 -11.29 -80.85 -44.92
N SER A 168 -10.13 -80.24 -44.64
CA SER A 168 -9.24 -80.59 -43.51
C SER A 168 -9.90 -80.41 -42.14
N ASP A 169 -10.88 -79.52 -42.05
CA ASP A 169 -11.45 -79.05 -40.79
C ASP A 169 -12.74 -79.82 -40.43
N PHE A 170 -13.17 -80.72 -41.33
CA PHE A 170 -14.27 -81.64 -41.13
C PHE A 170 -13.78 -82.97 -40.51
N THR A 171 -14.50 -83.40 -39.47
CA THR A 171 -14.39 -84.75 -38.90
C THR A 171 -15.43 -85.66 -39.54
N TYR A 172 -14.97 -86.75 -40.18
CA TYR A 172 -15.82 -87.77 -40.81
C TYR A 172 -15.87 -89.04 -39.99
N THR A 173 -17.08 -89.58 -39.80
CA THR A 173 -17.33 -90.88 -39.14
C THR A 173 -18.33 -91.71 -39.95
N TYR A 174 -18.44 -93.01 -39.65
CA TYR A 174 -19.27 -93.96 -40.40
C TYR A 174 -20.19 -94.72 -39.45
N ASP A 175 -21.45 -94.87 -39.82
CA ASP A 175 -22.52 -95.50 -39.01
C ASP A 175 -22.46 -97.03 -38.91
N GLY A 176 -21.43 -97.68 -39.48
CA GLY A 176 -21.34 -99.14 -39.59
C GLY A 176 -22.25 -99.75 -40.66
N ASN A 177 -23.00 -98.92 -41.40
CA ASN A 177 -24.01 -99.33 -42.38
C ASN A 177 -23.81 -98.56 -43.69
N LYS A 178 -24.50 -97.45 -43.93
CA LYS A 178 -24.52 -96.75 -45.23
C LYS A 178 -24.29 -95.23 -45.14
N THR A 179 -24.04 -94.70 -43.95
CA THR A 179 -24.04 -93.25 -43.71
C THR A 179 -22.65 -92.77 -43.30
N VAL A 180 -22.09 -91.83 -44.06
CA VAL A 180 -20.92 -91.05 -43.64
C VAL A 180 -21.44 -89.78 -42.97
N ASN A 181 -21.22 -89.70 -41.66
CA ASN A 181 -21.57 -88.54 -40.85
C ASN A 181 -20.40 -87.55 -40.86
N PHE A 182 -20.70 -86.25 -40.87
CA PHE A 182 -19.70 -85.21 -40.91
C PHE A 182 -20.07 -84.02 -40.01
N SER A 183 -19.06 -83.34 -39.50
CA SER A 183 -19.16 -82.10 -38.72
C SER A 183 -17.83 -81.35 -38.78
N PHE A 184 -17.81 -80.05 -38.50
CA PHE A 184 -16.58 -79.26 -38.40
C PHE A 184 -16.51 -78.54 -37.05
N ARG A 185 -15.33 -78.07 -36.63
CA ARG A 185 -15.23 -77.22 -35.43
C ARG A 185 -15.48 -75.76 -35.78
N ALA A 186 -16.42 -75.12 -35.10
CA ALA A 186 -16.84 -73.76 -35.42
C ALA A 186 -15.66 -72.77 -35.31
N PRO A 187 -15.40 -71.94 -36.34
CA PRO A 187 -14.24 -71.06 -36.38
C PRO A 187 -14.37 -69.83 -35.47
N ALA A 188 -15.59 -69.51 -35.03
CA ALA A 188 -15.88 -68.40 -34.13
C ALA A 188 -17.16 -68.67 -33.31
N THR A 189 -17.36 -67.88 -32.25
CA THR A 189 -18.62 -67.83 -31.49
C THR A 189 -19.54 -66.78 -32.11
N GLY A 190 -20.78 -67.15 -32.44
CA GLY A 190 -21.75 -66.23 -33.03
C GLY A 190 -22.92 -66.96 -33.71
N THR A 191 -23.83 -66.18 -34.30
CA THR A 191 -25.03 -66.68 -34.98
C THR A 191 -24.78 -66.79 -36.48
N VAL A 192 -25.07 -67.95 -37.07
CA VAL A 192 -25.03 -68.13 -38.53
C VAL A 192 -26.20 -67.37 -39.16
N LEU A 193 -25.89 -66.45 -40.08
CA LEU A 193 -26.88 -65.71 -40.89
C LEU A 193 -27.24 -66.50 -42.16
N SER A 194 -26.25 -67.12 -42.80
CA SER A 194 -26.44 -68.05 -43.92
C SER A 194 -25.28 -69.04 -43.99
N ALA A 195 -25.52 -70.19 -44.60
CA ALA A 195 -24.47 -71.13 -44.94
C ALA A 195 -24.72 -71.79 -46.30
N SER A 196 -23.64 -72.21 -46.95
CA SER A 196 -23.66 -73.08 -48.12
C SER A 196 -22.56 -74.12 -48.02
N VAL A 197 -22.67 -75.19 -48.82
CA VAL A 197 -21.63 -76.21 -48.94
C VAL A 197 -21.50 -76.65 -50.39
N ALA A 198 -20.26 -76.83 -50.84
CA ALA A 198 -19.93 -77.55 -52.04
C ALA A 198 -19.34 -78.92 -51.66
N VAL A 199 -19.76 -79.98 -52.33
CA VAL A 199 -19.19 -81.33 -52.20
C VAL A 199 -18.78 -81.81 -53.60
N HIS A 200 -17.51 -82.18 -53.74
CA HIS A 200 -16.89 -82.65 -54.96
C HIS A 200 -16.74 -84.17 -54.94
N PHE A 201 -16.92 -84.82 -56.09
CA PHE A 201 -16.62 -86.24 -56.28
C PHE A 201 -16.01 -86.48 -57.68
N ASN A 202 -14.86 -87.15 -57.72
CA ASN A 202 -14.26 -87.59 -59.00
C ASN A 202 -15.11 -88.69 -59.66
N ASP A 203 -15.69 -89.61 -58.87
CA ASP A 203 -16.60 -90.65 -59.38
C ASP A 203 -18.02 -90.09 -59.60
N LYS A 204 -18.33 -89.83 -60.87
CA LYS A 204 -19.64 -89.35 -61.33
C LYS A 204 -20.78 -90.36 -61.12
N ASN A 205 -20.48 -91.60 -60.75
CA ASN A 205 -21.46 -92.66 -60.45
C ASN A 205 -21.85 -92.71 -58.96
N MET A 206 -21.43 -91.74 -58.14
CA MET A 206 -21.81 -91.66 -56.73
C MET A 206 -23.23 -91.09 -56.58
N TYR A 207 -24.20 -91.94 -56.19
CA TYR A 207 -25.57 -91.55 -55.84
C TYR A 207 -25.80 -91.67 -54.32
N TYR A 208 -26.29 -90.60 -53.71
CA TYR A 208 -26.40 -90.45 -52.26
C TYR A 208 -27.56 -89.52 -51.86
N GLY A 209 -28.09 -89.73 -50.65
CA GLY A 209 -28.89 -88.74 -49.95
C GLY A 209 -27.99 -87.81 -49.13
N PHE A 210 -28.12 -86.51 -49.30
CA PHE A 210 -27.45 -85.49 -48.50
C PHE A 210 -28.45 -84.85 -47.53
N SER A 211 -28.17 -84.90 -46.22
CA SER A 211 -28.98 -84.24 -45.21
C SER A 211 -28.13 -83.44 -44.23
N TRP A 212 -28.35 -82.13 -44.19
CA TRP A 212 -27.69 -81.19 -43.28
C TRP A 212 -28.42 -79.84 -43.28
N TRP A 213 -28.54 -79.17 -42.13
CA TRP A 213 -29.08 -77.80 -41.98
C TRP A 213 -30.25 -77.45 -42.92
N GLY A 214 -31.37 -78.18 -42.78
CA GLY A 214 -32.60 -77.96 -43.55
C GLY A 214 -32.60 -78.52 -44.97
N VAL A 215 -31.47 -79.00 -45.49
CA VAL A 215 -31.42 -79.84 -46.70
C VAL A 215 -31.69 -81.29 -46.32
N ASN A 216 -32.53 -81.96 -47.11
CA ASN A 216 -32.67 -83.41 -47.16
C ASN A 216 -33.02 -83.78 -48.62
N ALA A 217 -32.01 -84.10 -49.43
CA ALA A 217 -32.16 -84.24 -50.87
C ALA A 217 -31.25 -85.33 -51.43
N ASP A 218 -31.76 -86.08 -52.40
CA ASP A 218 -30.98 -87.04 -53.16
C ASP A 218 -30.21 -86.37 -54.30
N SER A 219 -28.95 -86.78 -54.49
CA SER A 219 -28.09 -86.25 -55.55
C SER A 219 -27.22 -87.33 -56.17
N VAL A 220 -26.98 -87.17 -57.47
CA VAL A 220 -25.92 -87.87 -58.21
C VAL A 220 -24.72 -86.92 -58.31
N ALA A 221 -23.51 -87.44 -58.23
CA ALA A 221 -22.28 -86.68 -58.40
C ALA A 221 -22.14 -86.09 -59.81
N LYS A 222 -22.68 -84.87 -59.99
CA LYS A 222 -22.05 -83.89 -60.87
C LYS A 222 -20.75 -83.49 -60.17
N ARG A 223 -19.68 -83.27 -60.94
CA ARG A 223 -18.29 -83.12 -60.45
C ARG A 223 -18.21 -82.22 -59.21
N ASP A 224 -18.87 -81.07 -59.29
CA ASP A 224 -19.12 -80.15 -58.19
C ASP A 224 -20.64 -80.11 -57.93
N ASN A 225 -21.10 -80.55 -56.76
CA ASN A 225 -22.47 -80.36 -56.28
C ASN A 225 -22.48 -79.28 -55.19
N GLY A 226 -23.50 -78.41 -55.17
CA GLY A 226 -23.60 -77.32 -54.19
C GLY A 226 -25.02 -77.11 -53.67
N TRP A 227 -25.13 -76.76 -52.39
CA TRP A 227 -26.39 -76.49 -51.70
C TRP A 227 -26.29 -75.22 -50.86
N ALA A 228 -27.34 -74.41 -50.86
CA ALA A 228 -27.62 -73.50 -49.75
C ALA A 228 -28.20 -74.31 -48.58
N LEU A 229 -27.91 -73.90 -47.35
CA LEU A 229 -28.26 -74.62 -46.13
C LEU A 229 -29.27 -73.78 -45.33
N PRO A 230 -30.57 -73.80 -45.69
CA PRO A 230 -31.56 -72.85 -45.17
C PRO A 230 -31.80 -73.00 -43.66
N GLY A 231 -31.68 -74.21 -43.13
CA GLY A 231 -31.77 -74.49 -41.69
C GLY A 231 -30.49 -74.19 -40.91
N ALA A 232 -29.51 -73.51 -41.51
CA ALA A 232 -28.35 -72.97 -40.80
C ALA A 232 -28.62 -71.56 -40.24
N ALA A 233 -29.55 -70.81 -40.84
CA ALA A 233 -29.86 -69.45 -40.40
C ALA A 233 -30.44 -69.45 -38.98
N GLY A 234 -29.89 -68.62 -38.09
CA GLY A 234 -30.23 -68.58 -36.67
C GLY A 234 -29.50 -69.62 -35.80
N ALA A 235 -28.69 -70.50 -36.37
CA ALA A 235 -27.91 -71.47 -35.58
C ALA A 235 -26.80 -70.75 -34.78
N ALA A 236 -26.82 -70.88 -33.47
CA ALA A 236 -25.75 -70.41 -32.59
C ALA A 236 -24.58 -71.42 -32.60
N LEU A 237 -23.38 -70.94 -32.92
CA LEU A 237 -22.14 -71.71 -32.85
C LEU A 237 -21.21 -71.12 -31.78
N THR A 238 -20.38 -71.96 -31.18
CA THR A 238 -19.38 -71.58 -30.18
C THR A 238 -18.00 -72.05 -30.65
N ALA A 239 -17.00 -71.17 -30.63
CA ALA A 239 -15.67 -71.44 -31.16
C ALA A 239 -15.09 -72.77 -30.64
N GLY A 240 -14.56 -73.59 -31.56
CA GLY A 240 -13.96 -74.89 -31.26
C GLY A 240 -14.95 -76.04 -30.97
N GLN A 241 -16.24 -75.76 -30.76
CA GLN A 241 -17.29 -76.79 -30.64
C GLN A 241 -17.69 -77.35 -32.01
N TYR A 242 -18.18 -78.58 -32.04
CA TYR A 242 -18.64 -79.20 -33.28
C TYR A 242 -19.94 -78.57 -33.80
N SER A 243 -20.03 -78.39 -35.12
CA SER A 243 -21.26 -78.06 -35.83
C SER A 243 -22.32 -79.16 -35.62
N PRO A 244 -23.62 -78.84 -35.77
CA PRO A 244 -24.64 -79.86 -35.97
C PRO A 244 -24.22 -80.85 -37.06
N GLN A 245 -24.45 -82.14 -36.81
CA GLN A 245 -23.99 -83.23 -37.66
C GLN A 245 -24.76 -83.27 -38.99
N GLY A 246 -24.04 -83.39 -40.10
CA GLY A 246 -24.57 -83.71 -41.42
C GLY A 246 -24.37 -85.19 -41.76
N ALA A 247 -25.14 -85.68 -42.73
CA ALA A 247 -25.14 -87.07 -43.15
C ALA A 247 -25.12 -87.22 -44.68
N MET A 248 -24.26 -88.09 -45.18
CA MET A 248 -24.25 -88.60 -46.56
C MET A 248 -24.62 -90.08 -46.55
N LEU A 249 -25.88 -90.38 -46.88
CA LEU A 249 -26.42 -91.74 -47.00
C LEU A 249 -26.14 -92.30 -48.40
N ASN A 250 -25.30 -93.33 -48.49
CA ASN A 250 -24.95 -93.95 -49.76
C ASN A 250 -26.14 -94.75 -50.36
N LYS A 251 -26.42 -94.54 -51.65
CA LYS A 251 -27.53 -95.17 -52.38
C LYS A 251 -27.09 -96.00 -53.59
N ASN A 252 -25.79 -96.33 -53.75
CA ASN A 252 -25.24 -97.13 -54.86
C ASN A 252 -25.56 -98.65 -54.80
N CYS A 253 -26.78 -99.01 -54.38
CA CYS A 253 -27.25 -100.39 -54.22
C CYS A 253 -27.71 -100.99 -55.57
N LEU A 254 -26.78 -101.21 -56.50
CA LEU A 254 -27.08 -101.84 -57.80
C LEU A 254 -27.82 -103.18 -57.58
N SER A 255 -28.95 -103.36 -58.26
CA SER A 255 -29.85 -104.51 -58.12
C SER A 255 -30.27 -104.80 -56.65
N GLY A 256 -30.42 -103.75 -55.83
CA GLY A 256 -30.84 -103.84 -54.43
C GLY A 256 -29.77 -104.34 -53.45
N LYS A 257 -28.56 -104.69 -53.91
CA LYS A 257 -27.50 -105.31 -53.09
C LYS A 257 -27.00 -104.35 -52.00
N GLN A 258 -27.51 -104.51 -50.77
CA GLN A 258 -27.19 -103.64 -49.64
C GLN A 258 -25.69 -103.60 -49.31
N SER A 259 -24.96 -104.71 -49.48
CA SER A 259 -23.50 -104.76 -49.31
C SER A 259 -22.75 -103.73 -50.16
N ARG A 260 -23.22 -103.46 -51.39
CA ARG A 260 -22.60 -102.47 -52.28
C ARG A 260 -22.77 -101.04 -51.78
N CYS A 261 -23.92 -100.67 -51.20
CA CYS A 261 -24.04 -99.36 -50.55
C CYS A 261 -23.10 -99.22 -49.36
N ARG A 262 -22.85 -100.30 -48.59
CA ARG A 262 -21.93 -100.27 -47.44
C ARG A 262 -20.48 -100.09 -47.89
N GLU A 263 -20.06 -100.84 -48.90
CA GLU A 263 -18.76 -100.70 -49.58
C GLU A 263 -18.56 -99.28 -50.13
N TYR A 264 -19.55 -98.72 -50.83
CA TYR A 264 -19.47 -97.36 -51.35
C TYR A 264 -19.53 -96.29 -50.25
N ALA A 265 -20.19 -96.51 -49.12
CA ALA A 265 -20.13 -95.62 -47.96
C ALA A 265 -18.73 -95.62 -47.31
N GLN A 266 -18.08 -96.78 -47.20
CA GLN A 266 -16.69 -96.87 -46.75
C GLN A 266 -15.71 -96.19 -47.73
N LYS A 267 -15.97 -96.27 -49.05
CA LYS A 267 -15.25 -95.49 -50.06
C LYS A 267 -15.49 -93.98 -49.89
N THR A 268 -16.73 -93.53 -49.70
CA THR A 268 -17.03 -92.12 -49.37
C THR A 268 -16.24 -91.66 -48.14
N LEU A 269 -16.22 -92.45 -47.05
CA LEU A 269 -15.44 -92.11 -45.84
C LEU A 269 -13.96 -91.89 -46.18
N SER A 270 -13.34 -92.88 -46.84
CA SER A 270 -11.92 -92.84 -47.21
C SER A 270 -11.59 -91.69 -48.16
N TRP A 271 -12.46 -91.41 -49.15
CA TRP A 271 -12.27 -90.33 -50.11
C TRP A 271 -12.37 -88.95 -49.46
N MET A 272 -13.36 -88.74 -48.60
CA MET A 272 -13.56 -87.48 -47.86
C MET A 272 -12.43 -87.23 -46.86
N GLN A 273 -12.00 -88.27 -46.12
CA GLN A 273 -10.83 -88.18 -45.23
C GLN A 273 -9.52 -87.92 -45.99
N GLY A 274 -9.38 -88.47 -47.20
CA GLY A 274 -8.20 -88.28 -48.05
C GLY A 274 -8.20 -87.01 -48.91
N GLY A 275 -9.31 -86.27 -48.97
CA GLY A 275 -9.45 -84.94 -49.62
C GLY A 275 -9.17 -84.84 -51.13
N THR A 276 -8.85 -85.95 -51.80
CA THR A 276 -8.33 -85.98 -53.19
C THR A 276 -9.27 -86.63 -54.19
N GLN A 277 -10.10 -87.59 -53.74
CA GLN A 277 -11.10 -88.28 -54.57
C GLN A 277 -12.52 -87.74 -54.35
N ALA A 278 -12.74 -87.16 -53.17
CA ALA A 278 -13.89 -86.38 -52.81
C ALA A 278 -13.45 -85.34 -51.78
N TRP A 279 -14.11 -84.18 -51.74
CA TRP A 279 -13.89 -83.18 -50.70
C TRP A 279 -15.13 -82.31 -50.52
N MET A 280 -15.23 -81.60 -49.39
CA MET A 280 -16.23 -80.56 -49.20
C MET A 280 -15.63 -79.26 -48.66
N THR A 281 -16.29 -78.16 -48.99
CA THR A 281 -16.00 -76.82 -48.48
C THR A 281 -17.33 -76.20 -48.08
N ALA A 282 -17.47 -75.77 -46.82
CA ALA A 282 -18.62 -74.99 -46.38
C ALA A 282 -18.25 -73.51 -46.22
N THR A 283 -19.18 -72.63 -46.57
CA THR A 283 -19.04 -71.19 -46.38
C THR A 283 -20.12 -70.72 -45.42
N LEU A 284 -19.71 -70.08 -44.32
CA LEU A 284 -20.58 -69.60 -43.26
C LEU A 284 -20.53 -68.07 -43.23
N THR A 285 -21.67 -67.40 -43.37
CA THR A 285 -21.78 -65.98 -43.04
C THR A 285 -22.30 -65.88 -41.61
N MET A 286 -21.51 -65.35 -40.69
CA MET A 286 -21.82 -65.31 -39.26
C MET A 286 -21.81 -63.90 -38.70
N GLN A 287 -22.80 -63.58 -37.86
CA GLN A 287 -22.77 -62.41 -36.98
C GLN A 287 -22.02 -62.81 -35.70
N VAL A 288 -20.83 -62.26 -35.52
CA VAL A 288 -19.95 -62.54 -34.37
C VAL A 288 -19.80 -61.30 -33.50
N THR A 289 -19.57 -61.50 -32.19
CA THR A 289 -19.21 -60.39 -31.29
C THR A 289 -17.76 -60.00 -31.52
N ASP A 290 -17.51 -58.70 -31.59
CA ASP A 290 -16.21 -58.09 -31.81
C ASP A 290 -16.09 -56.82 -30.95
N LYS A 291 -14.91 -56.21 -30.86
CA LYS A 291 -14.71 -54.99 -30.07
C LYS A 291 -14.57 -53.78 -30.99
N LYS A 292 -15.35 -52.74 -30.72
CA LYS A 292 -15.24 -51.43 -31.37
C LYS A 292 -14.69 -50.44 -30.36
N TRP A 293 -13.60 -49.77 -30.71
CA TRP A 293 -13.10 -48.65 -29.91
C TRP A 293 -14.00 -47.41 -30.10
N VAL A 294 -14.19 -46.65 -29.01
CA VAL A 294 -15.05 -45.46 -28.95
C VAL A 294 -14.26 -44.32 -28.26
N PRO A 295 -14.10 -43.15 -28.91
CA PRO A 295 -13.33 -42.05 -28.34
C PRO A 295 -14.07 -41.29 -27.23
N ASP A 296 -13.37 -41.08 -26.11
CA ASP A 296 -13.79 -40.23 -24.99
C ASP A 296 -12.92 -38.97 -24.93
N VAL A 297 -13.52 -37.80 -24.67
CA VAL A 297 -12.77 -36.55 -24.46
C VAL A 297 -12.63 -36.24 -22.96
N VAL A 298 -11.42 -36.43 -22.44
CA VAL A 298 -11.08 -36.12 -21.04
C VAL A 298 -10.41 -34.76 -20.96
N TRP A 299 -10.92 -33.90 -20.09
CA TRP A 299 -10.36 -32.57 -19.82
C TRP A 299 -9.39 -32.62 -18.65
N ASN A 300 -8.10 -32.43 -18.93
CA ASN A 300 -7.06 -32.27 -17.92
C ASN A 300 -6.88 -30.79 -17.57
N GLU A 301 -6.84 -30.45 -16.29
CA GLU A 301 -6.87 -29.08 -15.79
C GLU A 301 -5.64 -28.76 -14.94
N SER A 302 -5.08 -27.57 -15.13
CA SER A 302 -3.89 -27.06 -14.44
C SER A 302 -4.11 -25.60 -14.04
N CYS A 303 -4.27 -25.39 -12.73
CA CYS A 303 -4.42 -24.08 -12.09
C CYS A 303 -3.27 -23.87 -11.07
N PRO A 304 -2.62 -22.70 -10.99
CA PRO A 304 -1.62 -22.40 -9.95
C PRO A 304 -2.24 -22.09 -8.58
N PHE A 305 -3.56 -22.07 -8.47
CA PHE A 305 -4.36 -21.76 -7.28
C PHE A 305 -5.55 -22.74 -7.20
N SER A 306 -6.17 -22.90 -6.02
CA SER A 306 -7.43 -23.66 -5.95
C SER A 306 -8.57 -22.84 -6.54
N LYS A 307 -9.37 -23.40 -7.45
CA LYS A 307 -10.58 -22.74 -7.96
C LYS A 307 -11.58 -22.36 -6.86
N SER A 308 -11.51 -22.98 -5.68
CA SER A 308 -12.29 -22.58 -4.51
C SER A 308 -11.85 -21.24 -3.89
N GLU A 309 -10.82 -20.58 -4.43
CA GLU A 309 -10.33 -19.26 -4.01
C GLU A 309 -10.83 -18.11 -4.91
N GLY A 310 -11.54 -18.35 -6.03
CA GLY A 310 -11.94 -17.27 -6.95
C GLY A 310 -13.26 -17.47 -7.69
N THR A 311 -13.84 -16.37 -8.16
CA THR A 311 -15.01 -16.40 -9.07
C THR A 311 -14.55 -16.45 -10.52
N LEU A 312 -15.08 -17.37 -11.34
CA LEU A 312 -14.85 -17.35 -12.79
C LEU A 312 -15.36 -16.02 -13.39
N LYS A 313 -14.53 -15.34 -14.17
CA LYS A 313 -14.86 -14.07 -14.85
C LYS A 313 -14.98 -14.24 -16.36
N LYS A 314 -14.08 -15.02 -16.96
CA LYS A 314 -13.92 -15.10 -18.41
C LYS A 314 -13.43 -16.50 -18.79
N THR A 315 -14.02 -17.07 -19.83
CA THR A 315 -13.53 -18.30 -20.49
C THR A 315 -13.09 -17.93 -21.89
N GLU A 316 -11.83 -18.17 -22.22
CA GLU A 316 -11.23 -17.88 -23.52
C GLU A 316 -10.80 -19.18 -24.19
N CYS A 317 -11.20 -19.41 -25.44
CA CYS A 317 -10.64 -20.48 -26.23
C CYS A 317 -9.25 -20.07 -26.74
N ILE A 318 -8.21 -20.82 -26.36
CA ILE A 318 -6.82 -20.58 -26.78
C ILE A 318 -6.29 -21.67 -27.73
N GLU A 319 -6.89 -22.86 -27.69
CA GLU A 319 -6.83 -23.99 -28.65
C GLU A 319 -8.02 -24.02 -29.64
N PRO A 320 -8.10 -23.35 -30.82
CA PRO A 320 -9.36 -23.23 -31.56
C PRO A 320 -9.97 -24.56 -32.03
N GLY A 321 -11.30 -24.54 -32.22
CA GLY A 321 -12.08 -25.71 -32.60
C GLY A 321 -11.61 -26.35 -33.90
N SER A 322 -11.46 -27.68 -33.88
CA SER A 322 -10.97 -28.49 -35.00
C SER A 322 -11.31 -29.96 -34.80
N THR A 323 -11.27 -30.73 -35.90
CA THR A 323 -11.35 -32.19 -35.84
C THR A 323 -9.93 -32.77 -35.77
N LYS A 324 -9.65 -33.53 -34.70
CA LYS A 324 -8.42 -34.31 -34.54
C LYS A 324 -8.74 -35.77 -34.79
N THR A 325 -7.90 -36.47 -35.56
CA THR A 325 -8.08 -37.90 -35.84
C THR A 325 -7.14 -38.70 -34.95
N VAL A 326 -7.67 -39.71 -34.26
CA VAL A 326 -6.89 -40.73 -33.57
C VAL A 326 -7.01 -42.05 -34.34
N VAL A 327 -5.93 -42.84 -34.39
CA VAL A 327 -5.92 -44.15 -35.05
C VAL A 327 -5.78 -45.23 -33.99
N VAL A 328 -6.73 -46.16 -33.93
CA VAL A 328 -6.73 -47.31 -33.02
C VAL A 328 -7.07 -48.54 -33.84
N ASP A 329 -6.29 -49.61 -33.69
CA ASP A 329 -6.42 -50.86 -34.46
C ASP A 329 -6.45 -50.66 -36.00
N GLY A 330 -5.77 -49.62 -36.48
CA GLY A 330 -5.73 -49.21 -37.90
C GLY A 330 -6.97 -48.44 -38.37
N VAL A 331 -7.97 -48.24 -37.53
CA VAL A 331 -9.19 -47.49 -37.82
C VAL A 331 -9.03 -46.03 -37.37
N SER A 332 -9.37 -45.09 -38.26
CA SER A 332 -9.33 -43.65 -37.99
C SER A 332 -10.64 -43.15 -37.38
N TYR A 333 -10.56 -42.56 -36.19
CA TYR A 333 -11.68 -41.97 -35.46
C TYR A 333 -11.56 -40.44 -35.44
N PRO A 334 -12.42 -39.71 -36.17
CA PRO A 334 -12.45 -38.25 -36.14
C PRO A 334 -13.17 -37.77 -34.87
N VAL A 335 -12.47 -36.99 -34.04
CA VAL A 335 -13.03 -36.35 -32.84
C VAL A 335 -13.04 -34.85 -33.05
N THR A 336 -14.23 -34.23 -33.04
CA THR A 336 -14.39 -32.78 -33.19
C THR A 336 -14.61 -32.14 -31.82
N GLN A 337 -13.96 -31.02 -31.56
CA GLN A 337 -14.24 -30.14 -30.42
C GLN A 337 -14.38 -28.70 -30.89
N ALA A 338 -15.26 -27.92 -30.24
CA ALA A 338 -15.40 -26.48 -30.47
C ALA A 338 -14.19 -25.67 -29.95
N CYS A 339 -13.42 -26.25 -29.05
CA CYS A 339 -12.14 -25.75 -28.54
C CYS A 339 -11.38 -26.93 -27.94
N TRP A 340 -10.06 -27.00 -28.14
CA TRP A 340 -9.20 -28.02 -27.53
C TRP A 340 -8.53 -27.57 -26.25
N LYS A 341 -8.44 -26.26 -26.00
CA LYS A 341 -7.81 -25.70 -24.80
C LYS A 341 -8.44 -24.39 -24.41
N TYR A 342 -8.98 -24.33 -23.19
CA TYR A 342 -9.51 -23.11 -22.60
C TYR A 342 -8.53 -22.51 -21.60
N LYS A 343 -8.48 -21.18 -21.58
CA LYS A 343 -7.96 -20.36 -20.49
C LYS A 343 -9.16 -19.80 -19.73
N ASP A 344 -9.33 -20.19 -18.48
CA ASP A 344 -10.38 -19.69 -17.61
C ASP A 344 -9.77 -18.72 -16.60
N THR A 345 -10.16 -17.45 -16.68
CA THR A 345 -9.68 -16.39 -15.79
C THR A 345 -10.61 -16.26 -14.59
N TYR A 346 -10.06 -16.43 -13.39
CA TYR A 346 -10.77 -16.31 -12.12
C TYR A 346 -10.28 -15.06 -11.37
N MET A 347 -11.20 -14.26 -10.85
CA MET A 347 -10.88 -13.21 -9.88
C MET A 347 -10.75 -13.85 -8.50
N THR A 348 -9.51 -14.01 -8.04
CA THR A 348 -9.17 -14.58 -6.72
C THR A 348 -9.09 -13.51 -5.63
N GLN A 349 -8.95 -12.24 -6.01
CA GLN A 349 -9.16 -11.09 -5.12
C GLN A 349 -9.98 -10.01 -5.81
N ALA A 350 -11.07 -9.58 -5.16
CA ALA A 350 -11.75 -8.34 -5.53
C ALA A 350 -10.97 -7.15 -4.95
N ALA A 351 -10.88 -6.04 -5.70
CA ALA A 351 -10.39 -4.80 -5.13
C ALA A 351 -11.28 -4.34 -3.96
N ASP A 352 -10.66 -3.83 -2.90
CA ASP A 352 -11.33 -3.11 -1.82
C ASP A 352 -10.66 -1.74 -1.70
N ASN A 353 -11.44 -0.66 -1.88
CA ASN A 353 -10.95 0.72 -1.78
C ASN A 353 -10.45 1.06 -0.38
N GLY A 354 -10.68 0.20 0.61
CA GLY A 354 -9.97 0.22 1.88
C GLY A 354 -10.17 1.51 2.67
N THR A 355 -9.11 1.92 3.36
CA THR A 355 -9.06 3.24 4.01
C THR A 355 -8.88 4.38 3.01
N CYS A 356 -8.55 4.08 1.75
CA CYS A 356 -8.44 5.07 0.66
C CYS A 356 -9.80 5.60 0.17
N LYS A 357 -10.90 4.89 0.43
CA LYS A 357 -12.26 5.27 -0.04
C LYS A 357 -12.65 6.72 0.29
N THR A 358 -12.21 7.28 1.42
CA THR A 358 -12.48 8.68 1.80
C THR A 358 -11.78 9.68 0.86
N TYR A 359 -10.55 9.39 0.43
CA TYR A 359 -9.77 10.26 -0.46
C TYR A 359 -10.15 10.04 -1.92
N MET A 360 -10.40 8.79 -2.34
CA MET A 360 -10.89 8.44 -3.68
C MET A 360 -12.25 9.10 -4.01
N ASN A 361 -13.06 9.39 -2.99
CA ASN A 361 -14.36 10.05 -3.15
C ASN A 361 -14.29 11.58 -2.99
N ASN A 362 -13.13 12.16 -2.68
CA ASN A 362 -12.96 13.60 -2.49
C ASN A 362 -12.37 14.25 -3.76
N PRO A 363 -13.09 15.12 -4.49
CA PRO A 363 -12.59 15.73 -5.72
C PRO A 363 -11.40 16.68 -5.52
N ALA A 364 -11.09 17.07 -4.28
CA ALA A 364 -9.89 17.83 -3.93
C ALA A 364 -8.65 16.93 -3.67
N CYS A 365 -8.79 15.60 -3.69
CA CYS A 365 -7.69 14.65 -3.52
C CYS A 365 -7.25 14.04 -4.85
N THR A 366 -5.97 14.17 -5.17
CA THR A 366 -5.34 13.51 -6.32
C THR A 366 -4.32 12.48 -5.83
N LEU A 367 -4.25 11.31 -6.46
CA LEU A 367 -3.23 10.31 -6.11
C LEU A 367 -1.84 10.85 -6.47
N ALA A 368 -0.91 10.86 -5.51
CA ALA A 368 0.46 11.32 -5.67
C ALA A 368 1.47 10.17 -5.80
N SER A 369 1.29 9.06 -5.09
CA SER A 369 2.18 7.88 -5.20
C SER A 369 1.51 6.58 -4.75
N ARG A 370 2.10 5.45 -5.16
CA ARG A 370 1.74 4.09 -4.70
C ARG A 370 3.00 3.33 -4.29
N THR A 371 2.93 2.54 -3.24
CA THR A 371 3.98 1.61 -2.81
C THR A 371 3.34 0.26 -2.51
N CYS A 372 3.81 -0.82 -3.15
CA CYS A 372 3.29 -2.15 -2.84
C CYS A 372 3.66 -2.56 -1.40
N ALA A 373 2.67 -2.97 -0.60
CA ALA A 373 2.90 -3.44 0.76
C ALA A 373 3.39 -4.90 0.77
N PHE A 374 2.80 -5.75 -0.07
CA PHE A 374 3.23 -7.13 -0.29
C PHE A 374 2.67 -7.71 -1.60
N THR A 375 3.47 -8.57 -2.23
CA THR A 375 3.14 -9.31 -3.46
C THR A 375 2.58 -10.71 -3.16
N ALA A 376 2.05 -11.38 -4.19
CA ALA A 376 1.57 -12.75 -4.07
C ALA A 376 2.71 -13.79 -3.91
N GLU A 377 2.45 -14.92 -3.24
CA GLU A 377 3.41 -16.04 -3.06
C GLU A 377 3.90 -16.62 -4.41
N ASP A 378 3.12 -16.50 -5.49
CA ASP A 378 3.43 -16.97 -6.85
C ASP A 378 4.02 -15.85 -7.75
N GLY A 379 4.20 -14.64 -7.22
CA GLY A 379 4.69 -13.49 -7.97
C GLY A 379 3.68 -12.83 -8.91
N SER A 380 2.37 -13.13 -8.82
CA SER A 380 1.32 -12.62 -9.74
C SER A 380 1.04 -11.10 -9.65
N GLY A 381 1.93 -10.31 -9.06
CA GLY A 381 1.78 -8.86 -8.84
C GLY A 381 1.58 -8.48 -7.37
N CYS A 382 1.16 -7.23 -7.15
CA CYS A 382 0.91 -6.67 -5.84
C CYS A 382 -0.50 -7.06 -5.34
N LEU A 383 -0.61 -7.55 -4.10
CA LEU A 383 -1.92 -7.87 -3.49
C LEU A 383 -2.53 -6.65 -2.80
N HIS A 384 -1.70 -5.82 -2.17
CA HIS A 384 -2.13 -4.72 -1.33
C HIS A 384 -1.12 -3.57 -1.43
N GLU A 385 -1.61 -2.34 -1.54
CA GLU A 385 -0.76 -1.15 -1.69
C GLU A 385 -1.07 -0.05 -0.67
N TYR A 386 -0.01 0.66 -0.31
CA TYR A 386 -0.08 1.99 0.28
C TYR A 386 -0.23 3.01 -0.83
N ALA A 387 -1.36 3.72 -0.87
CA ALA A 387 -1.62 4.81 -1.79
C ALA A 387 -1.55 6.14 -1.02
N THR A 388 -0.85 7.13 -1.57
CA THR A 388 -0.74 8.47 -0.97
C THR A 388 -1.50 9.47 -1.82
N TYR A 389 -2.52 10.09 -1.26
CA TYR A 389 -3.32 11.13 -1.92
C TYR A 389 -2.86 12.52 -1.44
N SER A 390 -2.48 13.38 -2.36
CA SER A 390 -2.31 14.81 -2.11
C SER A 390 -3.68 15.47 -2.15
N CYS A 391 -4.13 15.99 -1.02
CA CYS A 391 -5.46 16.59 -0.85
C CYS A 391 -5.35 18.09 -0.63
N GLU A 392 -6.04 18.85 -1.47
CA GLU A 392 -6.08 20.30 -1.45
C GLU A 392 -7.11 20.82 -0.42
N THR A 393 -6.66 21.70 0.46
CA THR A 393 -7.50 22.51 1.33
C THR A 393 -7.40 23.97 0.87
N ARG A 394 -8.51 24.55 0.42
CA ARG A 394 -8.55 25.90 -0.16
C ARG A 394 -9.10 26.90 0.84
N THR A 395 -8.22 27.59 1.55
CA THR A 395 -8.56 28.69 2.47
C THR A 395 -8.76 29.97 1.65
N SER A 396 -9.83 30.72 1.90
CA SER A 396 -10.16 31.96 1.17
C SER A 396 -10.46 33.08 2.15
N GLY A 397 -9.92 34.27 1.89
CA GLY A 397 -10.13 35.48 2.71
C GLY A 397 -10.13 36.75 1.89
N GLN A 398 -10.59 37.85 2.50
CA GLN A 398 -10.60 39.18 1.89
C GLN A 398 -9.28 39.90 2.14
N VAL A 399 -8.60 40.25 1.05
CA VAL A 399 -7.39 41.06 1.11
C VAL A 399 -7.57 42.34 0.30
N MET A 400 -7.06 43.46 0.80
CA MET A 400 -6.87 44.66 0.00
C MET A 400 -5.60 44.50 -0.82
N ILE A 401 -5.69 44.66 -2.14
CA ILE A 401 -4.51 44.81 -3.01
C ILE A 401 -4.29 46.30 -3.24
N CYS A 402 -3.14 46.83 -2.83
CA CYS A 402 -2.78 48.25 -2.97
C CYS A 402 -1.41 48.35 -3.65
N GLY A 403 -1.35 48.73 -4.93
CA GLY A 403 -0.09 49.07 -5.61
C GLY A 403 0.95 47.94 -5.76
N GLY A 404 0.61 46.71 -5.39
CA GLY A 404 1.51 45.54 -5.36
C GLY A 404 1.48 44.82 -4.00
N ASP A 405 1.21 45.56 -2.92
CA ASP A 405 1.12 45.01 -1.57
C ASP A 405 -0.26 44.38 -1.27
N THR A 406 -0.29 43.39 -0.38
CA THR A 406 -1.49 42.65 0.03
C THR A 406 -1.71 42.73 1.53
N PHE A 407 -2.89 43.23 1.94
CA PHE A 407 -3.26 43.43 3.35
C PHE A 407 -4.52 42.62 3.69
N CYS A 408 -4.45 41.71 4.65
CA CYS A 408 -5.60 40.88 5.04
C CYS A 408 -6.51 41.57 6.05
N LEU A 409 -7.83 41.49 5.81
CA LEU A 409 -8.84 42.21 6.60
C LEU A 409 -9.47 41.39 7.73
N ASP A 410 -9.43 40.07 7.62
CA ASP A 410 -10.25 39.12 8.39
C ASP A 410 -9.43 38.16 9.28
N GLY A 411 -8.10 38.18 9.18
CA GLY A 411 -7.18 37.41 10.03
C GLY A 411 -7.02 35.94 9.64
N ASP A 412 -7.92 35.37 8.82
CA ASP A 412 -7.81 33.99 8.33
C ASP A 412 -6.52 33.74 7.51
N CYS A 413 -5.90 34.81 6.99
CA CYS A 413 -4.57 34.79 6.36
C CYS A 413 -3.42 34.32 7.25
N GLU A 414 -3.47 34.43 8.58
CA GLU A 414 -2.31 34.04 9.41
C GLU A 414 -2.06 32.53 9.35
N ARG A 415 -3.13 31.71 9.21
CA ARG A 415 -2.99 30.27 8.92
C ARG A 415 -2.30 30.03 7.58
N ALA A 416 -2.60 30.86 6.58
CA ALA A 416 -2.03 30.76 5.25
C ALA A 416 -0.53 31.08 5.18
N GLN A 417 0.08 31.69 6.22
CA GLN A 417 1.53 31.92 6.26
C GLN A 417 2.33 30.75 6.87
N ASN A 418 1.82 30.10 7.91
CA ASN A 418 2.64 29.18 8.74
C ASN A 418 2.64 27.71 8.30
N GLY A 419 1.64 27.24 7.55
CA GLY A 419 1.74 26.09 6.65
C GLY A 419 2.18 24.72 7.20
N LYS A 420 2.12 24.48 8.53
CA LYS A 420 2.45 23.20 9.17
C LYS A 420 1.59 22.96 10.41
N ASN A 421 0.76 21.93 10.38
CA ASN A 421 -0.08 21.52 11.51
C ASN A 421 0.68 20.60 12.50
N ASN A 422 1.92 20.96 12.85
CA ASN A 422 2.86 20.12 13.60
C ASN A 422 2.93 20.43 15.11
N ASP A 423 2.09 21.32 15.63
CA ASP A 423 2.12 21.84 17.01
C ASP A 423 1.98 20.75 18.11
N PHE A 424 1.64 19.52 17.75
CA PHE A 424 1.60 18.38 18.67
C PHE A 424 2.90 17.58 18.73
N ALA A 425 3.87 17.78 17.81
CA ALA A 425 5.18 17.11 17.87
C ALA A 425 5.95 17.42 19.18
N PRO A 426 5.91 18.64 19.76
CA PRO A 426 6.43 18.90 21.10
C PRO A 426 5.69 18.11 22.19
N VAL A 427 4.38 17.90 22.05
CA VAL A 427 3.55 17.16 23.03
C VAL A 427 3.78 15.64 22.92
N VAL A 428 3.94 15.08 21.72
CA VAL A 428 4.34 13.67 21.55
C VAL A 428 5.77 13.46 22.04
N SER A 429 6.68 14.40 21.79
CA SER A 429 8.05 14.36 22.34
C SER A 429 8.03 14.44 23.87
N ALA A 430 7.16 15.27 24.47
CA ALA A 430 6.95 15.31 25.91
C ALA A 430 6.32 14.00 26.45
N LEU A 431 5.40 13.36 25.72
CA LEU A 431 4.88 12.04 26.07
C LEU A 431 5.93 10.93 25.92
N ALA A 432 6.84 11.02 24.95
CA ALA A 432 7.98 10.11 24.81
C ALA A 432 9.00 10.32 25.95
N ALA A 433 9.22 11.57 26.38
CA ALA A 433 9.99 11.89 27.57
C ALA A 433 9.31 11.38 28.85
N LEU A 434 7.98 11.45 28.96
CA LEU A 434 7.20 10.87 30.07
C LEU A 434 7.24 9.33 30.07
N ALA A 435 7.19 8.70 28.90
CA ALA A 435 7.41 7.26 28.75
C ALA A 435 8.85 6.86 29.12
N ALA A 436 9.84 7.71 28.81
CA ALA A 436 11.22 7.53 29.24
C ALA A 436 11.43 7.76 30.75
N ALA A 437 10.68 8.69 31.36
CA ALA A 437 10.59 8.89 32.82
C ALA A 437 9.86 7.73 33.53
N GLY A 438 9.09 6.93 32.79
CA GLY A 438 8.60 5.62 33.24
C GLY A 438 9.70 4.63 33.64
N LYS A 439 10.98 4.96 33.40
CA LYS A 439 12.17 4.27 33.94
C LYS A 439 12.03 3.91 35.43
N ASP A 440 11.52 4.82 36.26
CA ASP A 440 11.54 4.63 37.71
C ASP A 440 10.52 3.58 38.18
N VAL A 441 9.46 3.35 37.40
CA VAL A 441 8.51 2.25 37.61
C VAL A 441 9.01 0.96 36.92
N ALA A 442 9.70 1.08 35.79
CA ALA A 442 10.30 -0.03 35.06
C ALA A 442 11.47 -0.69 35.81
N ALA A 443 12.27 0.08 36.57
CA ALA A 443 13.42 -0.44 37.30
C ALA A 443 13.05 -1.38 38.47
N ILE A 444 11.80 -1.32 38.95
CA ILE A 444 11.32 -2.07 40.12
C ILE A 444 10.96 -3.54 39.75
N ASN A 445 10.67 -3.82 38.48
CA ASN A 445 10.34 -5.18 38.00
C ASN A 445 11.05 -5.43 36.68
N SER A 446 11.74 -6.58 36.52
CA SER A 446 12.63 -6.89 35.38
C SER A 446 11.90 -7.13 34.03
N VAL A 447 11.14 -6.14 33.58
CA VAL A 447 10.30 -6.15 32.38
C VAL A 447 10.85 -5.11 31.42
N ASN A 448 11.12 -5.51 30.17
CA ASN A 448 11.45 -4.58 29.10
C ASN A 448 10.21 -3.73 28.76
N VAL A 449 10.07 -2.57 29.40
CA VAL A 449 8.99 -1.62 29.11
C VAL A 449 9.16 -1.12 27.67
N ARG A 450 8.16 -1.46 26.86
CA ARG A 450 8.08 -1.12 25.44
C ARG A 450 6.86 -0.24 25.23
N ALA A 451 7.04 0.92 24.61
CA ALA A 451 5.96 1.85 24.31
C ALA A 451 5.17 1.40 23.07
N PHE A 452 3.92 1.85 22.94
CA PHE A 452 3.09 1.65 21.74
C PHE A 452 2.97 0.18 21.30
N THR A 453 2.80 -0.74 22.25
CA THR A 453 2.62 -2.18 21.98
C THR A 453 1.43 -2.46 21.07
N GLY A 454 1.57 -3.48 20.22
CA GLY A 454 0.47 -4.05 19.45
C GLY A 454 0.30 -5.55 19.68
N SER A 455 -0.75 -6.11 19.12
CA SER A 455 -1.02 -7.55 19.12
C SER A 455 -1.22 -8.06 17.70
N ALA A 456 -0.71 -9.26 17.41
CA ALA A 456 -0.92 -9.93 16.14
C ALA A 456 -2.39 -10.36 16.02
N LYS A 457 -3.05 -9.99 14.93
CA LYS A 457 -4.41 -10.37 14.57
C LYS A 457 -4.42 -11.03 13.20
N PHE A 458 -5.38 -11.92 12.99
CA PHE A 458 -5.53 -12.68 11.76
C PHE A 458 -7.00 -12.71 11.32
N CYS A 459 -7.21 -12.79 10.01
CA CYS A 459 -8.52 -13.06 9.42
C CYS A 459 -8.39 -13.99 8.22
N LYS A 460 -9.49 -14.66 7.86
CA LYS A 460 -9.57 -15.55 6.70
C LYS A 460 -10.02 -14.80 5.45
N LYS A 461 -9.27 -14.96 4.36
CA LYS A 461 -9.75 -14.62 3.00
C LYS A 461 -10.35 -15.88 2.39
N PHE A 462 -11.67 -15.98 2.42
CA PHE A 462 -12.41 -16.87 1.53
C PHE A 462 -12.62 -16.17 0.17
N ALA A 463 -12.86 -16.98 -0.87
CA ALA A 463 -13.05 -16.53 -2.24
C ALA A 463 -14.08 -15.41 -2.41
N ALA A 464 -13.91 -14.63 -3.48
CA ALA A 464 -14.95 -13.75 -3.97
C ALA A 464 -16.28 -14.53 -4.19
N GLY A 465 -17.35 -14.05 -3.54
CA GLY A 465 -18.66 -14.73 -3.44
C GLY A 465 -18.92 -15.40 -2.09
N PHE A 466 -17.89 -15.67 -1.29
CA PHE A 466 -17.98 -16.18 0.07
C PHE A 466 -17.34 -15.20 1.08
N SER A 467 -17.39 -15.54 2.38
CA SER A 467 -17.13 -14.63 3.50
C SER A 467 -15.68 -14.12 3.57
N ASN A 468 -15.33 -13.05 2.85
CA ASN A 468 -14.05 -12.35 3.04
C ASN A 468 -14.06 -11.60 4.39
N CYS A 469 -13.58 -12.26 5.44
CA CYS A 469 -13.48 -11.70 6.79
C CYS A 469 -12.31 -10.72 6.95
N CYS A 470 -11.55 -10.46 5.87
CA CYS A 470 -10.49 -9.46 5.80
C CYS A 470 -10.89 -8.18 5.04
N LYS A 471 -12.17 -7.97 4.71
CA LYS A 471 -12.68 -6.72 4.12
C LYS A 471 -12.37 -5.50 5.01
N ASP A 472 -12.24 -4.31 4.42
CA ASP A 472 -11.82 -3.09 5.12
C ASP A 472 -12.99 -2.21 5.60
N GLY A 473 -14.22 -2.45 5.12
CA GLY A 473 -15.41 -1.70 5.57
C GLY A 473 -16.74 -2.33 5.16
N GLY A 474 -17.85 -1.77 5.66
CA GLY A 474 -19.22 -2.23 5.32
C GLY A 474 -19.86 -3.23 6.30
N TRP A 475 -19.40 -3.26 7.56
CA TRP A 475 -19.80 -4.20 8.62
C TRP A 475 -21.30 -4.18 9.03
N GLY A 476 -22.14 -3.34 8.41
CA GLY A 476 -23.52 -3.10 8.83
C GLY A 476 -24.64 -3.80 8.04
N GLN A 477 -24.40 -4.36 6.85
CA GLN A 477 -25.47 -4.91 5.98
C GLN A 477 -25.10 -6.18 5.15
N ASP A 478 -23.82 -6.57 5.03
CA ASP A 478 -23.42 -7.66 4.13
C ASP A 478 -23.80 -9.05 4.65
N VAL A 479 -24.78 -9.69 3.99
CA VAL A 479 -25.36 -11.02 4.33
C VAL A 479 -24.31 -12.14 4.49
N GLY A 480 -23.16 -12.03 3.82
CA GLY A 480 -22.07 -13.00 3.89
C GLY A 480 -21.26 -13.00 5.20
N LEU A 481 -21.37 -11.99 6.07
CA LEU A 481 -20.50 -11.80 7.24
C LEU A 481 -20.88 -12.61 8.49
N ALA A 482 -21.99 -13.36 8.45
CA ALA A 482 -22.44 -14.20 9.56
C ALA A 482 -21.38 -15.23 10.01
N ARG A 483 -20.55 -15.73 9.08
CA ARG A 483 -19.53 -16.77 9.33
C ARG A 483 -18.19 -16.28 9.87
N CYS A 484 -17.96 -14.97 9.95
CA CYS A 484 -16.72 -14.41 10.52
C CYS A 484 -16.76 -14.45 12.05
N SER A 485 -15.61 -14.70 12.67
CA SER A 485 -15.45 -14.77 14.14
C SER A 485 -15.63 -13.41 14.84
N SER A 486 -15.72 -13.43 16.17
CA SER A 486 -15.71 -12.24 17.03
C SER A 486 -14.44 -11.40 16.82
N GLU A 487 -13.29 -12.06 16.70
CA GLU A 487 -11.97 -11.43 16.57
C GLU A 487 -11.83 -10.77 15.20
N GLU A 488 -12.33 -11.42 14.14
CA GLU A 488 -12.34 -10.86 12.77
C GLU A 488 -13.26 -9.65 12.65
N LYS A 489 -14.42 -9.67 13.32
CA LYS A 489 -15.34 -8.52 13.39
C LYS A 489 -14.73 -7.35 14.17
N ALA A 490 -14.06 -7.62 15.29
CA ALA A 490 -13.32 -6.62 16.06
C ALA A 490 -12.13 -6.03 15.27
N LEU A 491 -11.39 -6.87 14.53
CA LEU A 491 -10.32 -6.46 13.63
C LEU A 491 -10.86 -5.54 12.51
N GLY A 492 -12.01 -5.88 11.90
CA GLY A 492 -12.67 -5.02 10.92
C GLY A 492 -12.97 -3.62 11.47
N LYS A 493 -13.45 -3.53 12.72
CA LYS A 493 -13.68 -2.23 13.38
C LYS A 493 -12.39 -1.50 13.73
N ALA A 494 -11.33 -2.21 14.12
CA ALA A 494 -10.01 -1.62 14.36
C ALA A 494 -9.40 -1.02 13.08
N LYS A 495 -9.59 -1.69 11.93
CA LYS A 495 -9.16 -1.21 10.61
C LYS A 495 -9.90 0.06 10.18
N GLU A 496 -11.22 0.09 10.33
CA GLU A 496 -12.03 1.30 10.08
C GLU A 496 -11.57 2.50 10.94
N ASN A 497 -11.22 2.24 12.21
CA ASN A 497 -10.66 3.22 13.13
C ASN A 497 -9.17 3.57 12.85
N LYS A 498 -8.55 3.05 11.79
CA LYS A 498 -7.10 3.16 11.45
C LYS A 498 -6.16 2.79 12.61
N LEU A 499 -6.46 1.70 13.31
CA LEU A 499 -5.68 1.18 14.46
C LEU A 499 -4.75 0.01 14.11
N THR A 500 -4.57 -0.29 12.82
CA THR A 500 -3.85 -1.47 12.34
C THR A 500 -2.75 -1.13 11.34
N VAL A 501 -1.76 -2.01 11.23
CA VAL A 501 -0.86 -2.10 10.07
C VAL A 501 -1.00 -3.50 9.47
N SER A 502 -1.17 -3.60 8.15
CA SER A 502 -1.20 -4.89 7.45
C SER A 502 0.21 -5.44 7.25
N ILE A 503 0.46 -6.69 7.65
CA ILE A 503 1.80 -7.32 7.60
C ILE A 503 1.94 -8.25 6.38
N GLY A 504 0.86 -8.87 5.94
CA GLY A 504 0.82 -9.66 4.71
C GLY A 504 -0.09 -10.89 4.79
N GLU A 505 -0.10 -11.65 3.70
CA GLU A 505 -0.88 -12.88 3.55
C GLU A 505 0.00 -14.13 3.58
N PHE A 506 -0.56 -15.25 4.02
CA PHE A 506 0.10 -16.54 4.05
C PHE A 506 -0.88 -17.69 3.88
N CYS A 507 -0.42 -18.78 3.27
CA CYS A 507 -1.18 -20.02 3.26
C CYS A 507 -1.20 -20.68 4.66
N SER A 508 -2.36 -20.68 5.33
CA SER A 508 -2.52 -21.28 6.67
C SER A 508 -2.91 -22.76 6.67
N LYS A 509 -3.36 -23.28 5.51
CA LYS A 509 -3.60 -24.72 5.27
C LYS A 509 -3.22 -25.05 3.82
N LYS A 510 -2.17 -25.86 3.65
CA LYS A 510 -1.60 -26.25 2.34
C LYS A 510 -1.67 -27.78 2.19
N VAL A 511 -2.09 -28.29 1.02
CA VAL A 511 -2.25 -29.71 0.73
C VAL A 511 -1.77 -29.97 -0.70
N LEU A 512 -0.87 -30.94 -0.89
CA LEU A 512 -0.24 -31.26 -2.19
C LEU A 512 0.32 -30.00 -2.92
N GLY A 513 0.90 -29.07 -2.16
CA GLY A 513 1.42 -27.79 -2.66
C GLY A 513 0.36 -26.68 -2.86
N VAL A 514 -0.90 -27.04 -3.07
CA VAL A 514 -2.02 -26.09 -3.28
C VAL A 514 -2.48 -25.49 -1.94
N CYS A 515 -2.86 -24.20 -1.93
CA CYS A 515 -3.46 -23.59 -0.75
C CYS A 515 -4.97 -23.86 -0.65
N LEU A 516 -5.45 -24.06 0.57
CA LEU A 516 -6.88 -24.30 0.89
C LEU A 516 -7.47 -23.29 1.88
N GLU A 517 -6.65 -22.59 2.67
CA GLU A 517 -7.10 -21.50 3.57
C GLU A 517 -6.02 -20.42 3.65
N LYS A 518 -6.19 -19.32 2.91
CA LYS A 518 -5.37 -18.10 3.03
C LYS A 518 -5.81 -17.29 4.24
N LYS A 519 -4.83 -16.80 5.00
CA LYS A 519 -5.03 -15.82 6.08
C LYS A 519 -4.23 -14.57 5.81
N ARG A 520 -4.79 -13.44 6.23
CA ARG A 520 -4.08 -12.17 6.32
C ARG A 520 -3.75 -11.86 7.77
N SER A 521 -2.63 -11.18 7.96
CA SER A 521 -2.05 -10.81 9.24
C SER A 521 -1.93 -9.30 9.40
N TYR A 522 -2.20 -8.83 10.60
CA TYR A 522 -2.16 -7.43 10.97
C TYR A 522 -1.53 -7.28 12.36
N CYS A 523 -0.85 -6.15 12.60
CA CYS A 523 -0.60 -5.67 13.94
C CYS A 523 -1.68 -4.66 14.32
N GLN A 524 -2.47 -4.95 15.36
CA GLN A 524 -3.45 -4.02 15.94
C GLN A 524 -2.84 -3.32 17.15
N PHE A 525 -2.99 -2.00 17.22
CA PHE A 525 -2.52 -1.14 18.29
C PHE A 525 -3.68 -0.45 19.01
N ASP A 526 -3.47 -0.02 20.25
CA ASP A 526 -4.54 0.52 21.10
C ASP A 526 -4.93 1.98 20.78
N SER A 527 -4.17 2.67 19.91
CA SER A 527 -4.48 4.03 19.46
C SER A 527 -3.89 4.34 18.07
N LYS A 528 -4.46 5.34 17.38
CA LYS A 528 -3.90 5.88 16.14
C LYS A 528 -2.46 6.39 16.32
N LEU A 529 -2.16 7.01 17.46
CA LEU A 529 -0.81 7.46 17.80
C LEU A 529 0.18 6.28 17.84
N ALA A 530 -0.21 5.16 18.49
CA ALA A 530 0.60 3.95 18.51
C ALA A 530 0.80 3.36 17.10
N GLN A 531 -0.26 3.32 16.29
CA GLN A 531 -0.21 2.86 14.90
C GLN A 531 0.76 3.70 14.05
N ILE A 532 0.68 5.04 14.13
CA ILE A 532 1.51 5.97 13.36
C ILE A 532 2.99 5.83 13.73
N VAL A 533 3.32 5.86 15.03
CA VAL A 533 4.72 5.77 15.49
C VAL A 533 5.34 4.40 15.17
N GLN A 534 4.54 3.33 15.12
CA GLN A 534 4.97 2.00 14.67
C GLN A 534 5.16 1.93 13.14
N GLN A 535 4.20 2.42 12.35
CA GLN A 535 4.24 2.31 10.88
C GLN A 535 5.28 3.25 10.27
N GLN A 536 5.27 4.52 10.66
CA GLN A 536 6.12 5.57 10.09
C GLN A 536 7.44 5.71 10.85
N GLY A 537 7.43 5.64 12.18
CA GLY A 537 8.65 5.73 13.00
C GLY A 537 9.48 4.45 12.94
N ARG A 538 9.04 3.38 13.62
CA ARG A 538 9.78 2.11 13.69
C ARG A 538 10.03 1.49 12.31
N ASN A 539 9.01 1.29 11.49
CA ASN A 539 9.18 0.63 10.19
C ASN A 539 9.67 1.60 9.09
N GLY A 540 9.21 2.85 9.09
CA GLY A 540 9.64 3.86 8.11
C GLY A 540 11.05 4.42 8.36
N GLN A 541 11.29 5.03 9.52
CA GLN A 541 12.56 5.71 9.83
C GLN A 541 13.66 4.75 10.36
N LEU A 542 13.32 3.79 11.22
CA LEU A 542 14.31 2.84 11.77
C LEU A 542 14.50 1.56 10.93
N HIS A 543 13.67 1.37 9.90
CA HIS A 543 13.62 0.18 9.05
C HIS A 543 13.39 -1.16 9.79
N VAL A 544 12.83 -1.11 11.01
CA VAL A 544 12.56 -2.29 11.84
C VAL A 544 11.19 -2.89 11.48
N GLY A 545 11.18 -3.74 10.45
CA GLY A 545 9.97 -4.37 9.94
C GLY A 545 9.18 -5.25 10.93
N PHE A 546 7.95 -5.60 10.56
CA PHE A 546 6.97 -6.33 11.38
C PHE A 546 7.05 -7.86 11.27
N GLY A 547 8.20 -8.43 10.92
CA GLY A 547 8.37 -9.89 10.78
C GLY A 547 7.72 -10.47 9.52
N LYS A 548 7.21 -11.71 9.59
CA LYS A 548 6.59 -12.43 8.47
C LYS A 548 5.07 -12.50 8.65
N ALA A 549 4.31 -12.61 7.56
CA ALA A 549 2.85 -12.72 7.63
C ALA A 549 2.34 -13.88 8.51
N SER A 550 3.04 -15.02 8.52
CA SER A 550 2.72 -16.16 9.39
C SER A 550 3.22 -16.02 10.85
N SER A 551 4.04 -15.01 11.15
CA SER A 551 4.59 -14.72 12.48
C SER A 551 4.93 -13.23 12.64
N PRO A 552 3.92 -12.36 12.85
CA PRO A 552 4.12 -10.90 12.95
C PRO A 552 4.82 -10.47 14.24
N ASP A 553 5.83 -9.58 14.13
CA ASP A 553 6.46 -8.91 15.28
C ASP A 553 5.77 -7.59 15.62
N CYS A 554 4.61 -7.69 16.27
CA CYS A 554 3.82 -6.54 16.72
C CYS A 554 4.31 -5.91 18.04
N ARG A 555 5.54 -6.19 18.47
CA ARG A 555 6.09 -5.66 19.72
C ARG A 555 6.04 -4.13 19.79
N GLY A 556 5.98 -3.63 21.02
CA GLY A 556 6.23 -2.21 21.29
C GLY A 556 7.67 -1.80 20.99
N ILE A 557 7.85 -0.49 20.85
CA ILE A 557 9.11 0.19 20.57
C ILE A 557 9.92 0.31 21.88
N THR A 558 11.21 -0.03 21.86
CA THR A 558 12.11 0.13 23.01
C THR A 558 12.52 1.59 23.22
N GLN A 559 13.04 1.95 24.40
CA GLN A 559 13.49 3.32 24.68
C GLN A 559 14.52 3.83 23.66
N THR A 560 15.49 3.00 23.27
CA THR A 560 16.55 3.36 22.30
C THR A 560 16.00 3.59 20.90
N GLU A 561 15.09 2.73 20.43
CA GLU A 561 14.38 2.92 19.16
C GLU A 561 13.52 4.20 19.21
N LEU A 562 12.83 4.45 20.32
CA LEU A 562 11.95 5.62 20.48
C LEU A 562 12.72 6.95 20.44
N GLN A 563 13.94 6.98 20.98
CA GLN A 563 14.84 8.15 20.93
C GLN A 563 15.43 8.41 19.53
N GLN A 564 15.37 7.44 18.62
CA GLN A 564 15.87 7.57 17.25
C GLN A 564 14.79 8.01 16.25
N ILE A 565 13.52 8.04 16.65
CA ILE A 565 12.40 8.49 15.81
C ILE A 565 12.29 10.01 15.85
N ASN A 566 12.40 10.65 14.69
CA ASN A 566 12.06 12.06 14.51
C ASN A 566 10.54 12.22 14.42
N PHE A 567 9.93 12.70 15.51
CA PHE A 567 8.49 12.94 15.61
C PHE A 567 7.97 14.11 14.75
N GLU A 568 8.82 15.05 14.34
CA GLU A 568 8.42 16.15 13.44
C GLU A 568 8.23 15.67 11.99
N ALA A 569 8.81 14.51 11.64
CA ALA A 569 8.73 13.87 10.34
C ALA A 569 7.66 12.76 10.27
N LEU A 570 6.70 12.74 11.21
CA LEU A 570 5.55 11.82 11.21
C LEU A 570 4.26 12.57 10.85
N ASP A 571 3.44 11.99 9.97
CA ASP A 571 2.10 12.49 9.66
C ASP A 571 1.10 12.13 10.78
N PHE A 572 0.66 13.15 11.51
CA PHE A 572 -0.41 13.05 12.50
C PHE A 572 -1.77 13.57 12.02
N SER A 573 -1.92 13.98 10.75
CA SER A 573 -3.16 14.52 10.19
C SER A 573 -4.34 13.58 10.42
N ASN A 574 -4.11 12.27 10.22
CA ASN A 574 -5.06 11.18 10.46
C ASN A 574 -5.53 11.01 11.93
N PHE A 575 -4.81 11.58 12.89
CA PHE A 575 -5.16 11.62 14.32
C PHE A 575 -5.86 12.93 14.69
N PHE A 576 -5.36 14.08 14.19
CA PHE A 576 -6.01 15.38 14.36
C PHE A 576 -7.44 15.39 13.80
N ASP A 577 -7.66 14.77 12.65
CA ASP A 577 -8.95 14.72 11.96
C ASP A 577 -10.07 14.16 12.88
N ASP A 578 -9.81 13.06 13.60
CA ASP A 578 -10.77 12.48 14.54
C ASP A 578 -10.96 13.36 15.78
N LEU A 579 -9.88 13.96 16.27
CA LEU A 579 -9.91 14.83 17.44
C LEU A 579 -10.71 16.12 17.17
N GLN A 580 -10.79 16.57 15.91
CA GLN A 580 -11.69 17.65 15.49
C GLN A 580 -13.11 17.12 15.19
N LYS A 581 -13.27 16.02 14.44
CA LYS A 581 -14.59 15.47 14.05
C LYS A 581 -15.48 15.07 15.23
N ASN A 582 -14.89 14.73 16.38
CA ASN A 582 -15.64 14.44 17.60
C ASN A 582 -16.12 15.70 18.36
N LYS A 583 -15.77 16.92 17.92
CA LYS A 583 -16.27 18.19 18.49
C LYS A 583 -17.56 18.61 17.78
N LYS A 584 -18.71 18.35 18.41
CA LYS A 584 -20.01 18.84 17.92
C LYS A 584 -20.17 20.34 18.18
N ILE A 585 -20.01 21.16 17.15
CA ILE A 585 -20.36 22.59 17.15
C ILE A 585 -21.68 22.76 16.36
N PRO A 586 -22.74 23.39 16.93
CA PRO A 586 -24.01 23.61 16.23
C PRO A 586 -23.94 24.66 15.10
N ASP A 587 -24.89 24.59 14.19
CA ASP A 587 -24.91 25.35 12.93
C ASP A 587 -25.22 26.86 13.08
N ASN A 588 -24.47 27.70 12.36
CA ASN A 588 -24.40 29.16 12.49
C ASN A 588 -25.71 29.87 12.13
N ASP A 589 -26.53 29.30 11.25
CA ASP A 589 -27.80 29.92 10.84
C ASP A 589 -28.83 29.95 11.98
N THR A 590 -28.77 28.97 12.89
CA THR A 590 -29.63 28.92 14.09
C THR A 590 -29.24 29.99 15.11
N LEU A 591 -27.93 30.26 15.25
CA LEU A 591 -27.40 31.33 16.08
C LEU A 591 -27.73 32.71 15.49
N THR A 592 -27.59 32.88 14.18
CA THR A 592 -27.84 34.14 13.48
C THR A 592 -29.32 34.55 13.53
N LYS A 593 -30.26 33.59 13.49
CA LYS A 593 -31.69 33.86 13.76
C LYS A 593 -31.93 34.33 15.19
N ARG A 594 -31.43 33.60 16.21
CA ARG A 594 -31.61 33.99 17.62
C ARG A 594 -31.07 35.38 17.92
N VAL A 595 -29.87 35.70 17.43
CA VAL A 595 -29.26 37.04 17.65
C VAL A 595 -30.12 38.16 17.06
N ARG A 596 -30.77 37.96 15.90
CA ARG A 596 -31.73 38.95 15.35
C ARG A 596 -33.00 39.07 16.21
N GLU A 597 -33.54 37.96 16.70
CA GLU A 597 -34.73 37.94 17.56
C GLU A 597 -34.46 38.60 18.93
N GLU A 598 -33.29 38.35 19.52
CA GLU A 598 -32.84 38.98 20.77
C GLU A 598 -32.57 40.48 20.60
N ILE A 599 -31.92 40.92 19.51
CA ILE A 599 -31.72 42.36 19.23
C ILE A 599 -33.07 43.07 19.06
N ALA A 600 -34.04 42.45 18.38
CA ALA A 600 -35.40 43.00 18.25
C ALA A 600 -36.15 43.08 19.60
N ALA A 601 -35.92 42.13 20.52
CA ALA A 601 -36.46 42.17 21.88
C ALA A 601 -35.79 43.24 22.76
N GLN A 602 -34.46 43.34 22.71
CA GLN A 602 -33.65 44.34 23.43
C GLN A 602 -34.07 45.78 23.06
N LEU A 603 -34.30 46.05 21.77
CA LEU A 603 -34.70 47.37 21.29
C LEU A 603 -36.10 47.80 21.79
N LYS A 604 -37.04 46.86 21.96
CA LYS A 604 -38.37 47.17 22.54
C LYS A 604 -38.33 47.52 24.03
N ASN A 605 -37.37 46.99 24.78
CA ASN A 605 -37.29 47.17 26.24
C ASN A 605 -36.62 48.49 26.69
N LYS A 606 -36.06 49.31 25.79
CA LYS A 606 -35.48 50.63 26.16
C LYS A 606 -36.50 51.78 26.27
N GLN A 607 -37.79 51.57 26.03
CA GLN A 607 -38.85 52.57 26.23
C GLN A 607 -39.75 52.27 27.45
N LYS A 608 -39.23 52.44 28.68
CA LYS A 608 -39.99 52.73 29.94
C LYS A 608 -39.10 52.70 31.20
N VAL A 609 -38.71 53.85 31.74
CA VAL A 609 -38.61 54.19 33.19
C VAL A 609 -38.64 55.73 33.31
N PRO A 610 -39.40 56.35 34.25
CA PRO A 610 -39.53 57.81 34.35
C PRO A 610 -38.66 58.46 35.44
N VAL A 611 -38.44 59.79 35.35
CA VAL A 611 -37.79 60.62 36.40
C VAL A 611 -38.69 61.81 36.78
N LYS A 612 -38.74 62.17 38.08
CA LYS A 612 -39.65 63.21 38.62
C LYS A 612 -39.03 64.62 38.72
N LYS A 613 -39.78 65.59 38.17
CA LYS A 613 -39.74 67.07 38.34
C LYS A 613 -38.87 67.70 39.47
N ARG A 614 -37.97 68.60 39.07
CA ARG A 614 -37.92 70.05 39.45
C ARG A 614 -37.62 70.81 38.13
N LYS A 615 -38.48 71.71 37.61
CA LYS A 615 -38.53 73.18 37.86
C LYS A 615 -37.11 73.83 37.81
N THR A 616 -36.81 74.86 37.01
CA THR A 616 -37.67 75.95 36.45
C THR A 616 -37.05 76.61 35.18
N ALA A 617 -37.86 77.37 34.40
CA ALA A 617 -37.52 78.26 33.26
C ALA A 617 -36.95 77.57 31.98
N LEU A 618 -37.43 77.85 30.74
CA LEU A 618 -37.47 79.07 29.90
C LEU A 618 -36.07 79.53 29.43
N ALA A 619 -35.82 79.84 28.15
CA ALA A 619 -36.70 79.93 26.96
C ALA A 619 -35.96 79.74 25.61
N LEU A 620 -36.73 79.56 24.52
CA LEU A 620 -36.62 80.07 23.12
C LEU A 620 -35.24 80.57 22.58
N LEU A 621 -34.85 80.47 21.29
CA LEU A 621 -35.59 80.28 20.01
C LEU A 621 -34.61 80.04 18.80
N LEU A 622 -35.16 79.90 17.58
CA LEU A 622 -34.53 80.04 16.23
C LEU A 622 -33.55 78.90 15.82
N LEU A 623 -33.55 78.32 14.59
CA LEU A 623 -33.57 78.83 13.19
C LEU A 623 -32.27 79.56 12.80
N GLY A 624 -31.58 79.27 11.68
CA GLY A 624 -31.79 78.27 10.62
C GLY A 624 -30.81 78.49 9.44
N SER A 625 -31.04 77.86 8.28
CA SER A 625 -30.32 78.03 6.97
C SER A 625 -28.81 77.67 6.92
N VAL A 626 -28.34 76.70 6.13
CA VAL A 626 -28.16 76.62 4.65
C VAL A 626 -26.94 77.39 4.11
N PHE A 627 -25.87 76.68 3.71
CA PHE A 627 -25.31 76.65 2.33
C PHE A 627 -24.07 75.73 2.23
N SER A 628 -23.64 75.37 1.02
CA SER A 628 -22.50 74.46 0.77
C SER A 628 -21.58 74.94 -0.36
N ALA A 629 -20.30 74.58 -0.25
CA ALA A 629 -19.29 74.43 -1.31
C ALA A 629 -18.83 75.64 -2.15
N THR A 630 -17.53 75.97 -2.05
CA THR A 630 -16.51 76.21 -3.11
C THR A 630 -15.27 76.88 -2.48
N GLY A 631 -14.01 76.66 -2.88
CA GLY A 631 -13.41 75.62 -3.73
C GLY A 631 -12.66 76.14 -4.97
N LYS A 632 -11.31 76.26 -4.92
CA LYS A 632 -10.34 76.10 -6.05
C LYS A 632 -8.86 76.40 -5.71
N ASP A 633 -8.05 75.35 -5.67
CA ASP A 633 -6.81 75.07 -6.44
C ASP A 633 -5.80 76.18 -6.86
N ALA A 634 -4.60 76.15 -6.23
CA ALA A 634 -3.24 76.51 -6.73
C ALA A 634 -2.17 76.10 -5.67
N GLY A 635 -0.86 75.93 -5.90
CA GLY A 635 -0.02 75.94 -7.12
C GLY A 635 1.08 77.03 -7.12
N TRP A 636 2.40 76.77 -7.27
CA TRP A 636 3.17 75.51 -7.40
C TRP A 636 4.67 75.70 -6.96
N GLN A 637 5.20 74.75 -6.16
CA GLN A 637 6.61 74.30 -6.03
C GLN A 637 7.78 75.19 -5.48
N TRP A 638 8.69 74.50 -4.76
CA TRP A 638 10.06 74.80 -4.24
C TRP A 638 10.33 75.87 -3.13
N TYR A 639 10.64 75.34 -1.94
CA TYR A 639 11.53 75.79 -0.84
C TYR A 639 11.92 77.27 -0.67
N ASN A 640 11.60 77.82 0.51
CA ASN A 640 12.65 78.36 1.40
C ASN A 640 12.18 78.36 2.88
N GLU A 641 13.13 78.30 3.82
CA GLU A 641 12.85 78.32 5.27
C GLU A 641 12.83 79.75 5.85
N SER A 642 12.27 79.93 7.05
CA SER A 642 12.70 81.01 7.95
C SER A 642 12.64 80.58 9.42
N HIS A 643 13.61 81.04 10.21
CA HIS A 643 13.88 80.55 11.56
C HIS A 643 13.19 81.36 12.68
N ARG A 644 12.72 80.64 13.71
CA ARG A 644 12.70 80.98 15.16
C ARG A 644 12.45 82.42 15.62
N THR A 645 11.60 82.53 16.65
CA THR A 645 12.06 82.98 17.99
C THR A 645 11.23 82.28 19.10
N PRO A 646 11.74 82.14 20.34
CA PRO A 646 11.10 81.36 21.42
C PRO A 646 10.46 82.25 22.52
N GLU A 647 10.06 81.61 23.62
CA GLU A 647 9.42 82.18 24.83
C GLU A 647 7.94 82.58 24.60
N ASP A 648 7.02 82.44 25.57
CA ASP A 648 7.17 82.42 27.03
C ASP A 648 6.37 81.30 27.75
N ASP A 649 6.51 81.19 29.08
CA ASP A 649 6.11 80.05 29.94
C ASP A 649 4.75 80.24 30.69
N LYS A 650 4.20 79.12 31.20
CA LYS A 650 3.05 78.97 32.15
C LYS A 650 1.65 79.44 31.73
N SER A 651 0.75 78.46 31.60
CA SER A 651 -0.42 78.38 32.48
C SER A 651 -1.01 76.97 32.52
N SER A 652 -1.12 76.36 33.70
CA SER A 652 -1.70 75.02 33.89
C SER A 652 -3.19 75.09 34.20
N SER A 653 -4.04 74.37 33.46
CA SER A 653 -5.41 74.03 33.87
C SER A 653 -5.50 72.55 34.23
N THR A 654 -5.61 72.26 35.53
CA THR A 654 -5.61 70.89 36.05
C THR A 654 -6.94 70.20 35.76
N GLN A 655 -6.98 69.29 34.78
CA GLN A 655 -7.98 68.22 34.78
C GLN A 655 -7.45 67.05 35.60
N SER A 656 -8.23 66.65 36.61
CA SER A 656 -7.89 65.57 37.53
C SER A 656 -7.74 64.24 36.80
N GLN A 657 -6.62 63.55 37.00
CA GLN A 657 -6.54 62.12 36.70
C GLN A 657 -7.61 61.39 37.52
N GLN A 658 -8.66 60.89 36.86
CA GLN A 658 -9.41 59.78 37.42
C GLN A 658 -8.45 58.59 37.45
N ALA A 659 -8.10 58.12 38.64
CA ALA A 659 -7.24 56.95 38.79
C ALA A 659 -7.84 55.79 37.99
N SER A 660 -7.03 55.20 37.11
CA SER A 660 -7.36 53.88 36.56
C SER A 660 -7.52 52.91 37.72
N PRO A 661 -8.52 52.01 37.71
CA PRO A 661 -8.61 50.96 38.74
C PRO A 661 -7.29 50.18 38.77
N ASP A 662 -6.90 49.76 39.96
CA ASP A 662 -5.61 49.09 40.18
C ASP A 662 -5.46 47.90 39.21
N ILE A 663 -4.25 47.74 38.66
CA ILE A 663 -3.95 46.67 37.73
C ILE A 663 -4.19 45.31 38.40
N MET A 664 -3.92 45.17 39.70
CA MET A 664 -4.20 43.93 40.44
C MET A 664 -5.70 43.73 40.69
N GLU A 665 -6.45 44.78 41.03
CA GLU A 665 -7.93 44.74 41.12
C GLU A 665 -8.58 44.36 39.78
N LYS A 666 -8.12 44.95 38.67
CA LYS A 666 -8.59 44.67 37.31
C LYS A 666 -8.24 43.24 36.87
N LEU A 667 -7.02 42.78 37.18
CA LEU A 667 -6.55 41.40 36.95
C LEU A 667 -7.41 40.40 37.73
N ALA A 668 -7.61 40.62 39.03
CA ALA A 668 -8.43 39.77 39.89
C ALA A 668 -9.89 39.72 39.40
N THR A 669 -10.47 40.86 39.05
CA THR A 669 -11.84 40.96 38.50
C THR A 669 -11.99 40.13 37.21
N LEU A 670 -11.04 40.26 36.28
CA LEU A 670 -11.07 39.51 35.01
C LEU A 670 -10.83 38.02 35.23
N GLN A 671 -9.88 37.63 36.08
CA GLN A 671 -9.65 36.22 36.45
C GLN A 671 -10.87 35.59 37.13
N GLN A 672 -11.52 36.30 38.05
CA GLN A 672 -12.72 35.85 38.75
C GLN A 672 -13.90 35.72 37.78
N ALA A 673 -14.06 36.66 36.84
CA ALA A 673 -15.06 36.58 35.77
C ALA A 673 -14.80 35.38 34.83
N THR A 674 -13.56 35.13 34.41
CA THR A 674 -13.19 33.96 33.59
C THR A 674 -13.46 32.65 34.32
N LYS A 675 -13.02 32.53 35.58
CA LYS A 675 -13.23 31.34 36.42
C LYS A 675 -14.71 31.08 36.71
N ARG A 676 -15.49 32.14 36.93
CA ARG A 676 -16.95 32.05 37.08
C ARG A 676 -17.62 31.57 35.80
N ALA A 677 -17.30 32.16 34.65
CA ALA A 677 -17.86 31.74 33.36
C ALA A 677 -17.48 30.28 33.02
N MET A 678 -16.26 29.85 33.38
CA MET A 678 -15.81 28.45 33.24
C MET A 678 -16.70 27.49 34.05
N TYR A 679 -16.93 27.78 35.34
CA TYR A 679 -17.79 26.94 36.17
C TYR A 679 -19.27 27.03 35.78
N GLU A 680 -19.76 28.18 35.32
CA GLU A 680 -21.11 28.31 34.74
C GLU A 680 -21.25 27.43 33.48
N ALA A 681 -20.22 27.33 32.63
CA ALA A 681 -20.21 26.45 31.46
C ALA A 681 -20.07 24.95 31.80
N ILE A 682 -19.39 24.60 32.89
CA ILE A 682 -19.22 23.20 33.34
C ILE A 682 -20.48 22.69 34.08
N LEU A 683 -21.03 23.49 35.00
CA LEU A 683 -22.17 23.10 35.83
C LEU A 683 -23.51 23.26 35.10
N TYR A 684 -23.60 24.17 34.13
CA TYR A 684 -24.78 24.40 33.31
C TYR A 684 -24.40 24.38 31.81
N PRO A 685 -24.17 23.19 31.22
CA PRO A 685 -23.71 23.06 29.84
C PRO A 685 -24.66 23.72 28.83
N GLY A 686 -24.16 24.74 28.14
CA GLY A 686 -24.94 25.51 27.17
C GLY A 686 -24.06 26.40 26.30
N VAL A 687 -24.51 26.65 25.06
CA VAL A 687 -23.74 27.40 24.05
C VAL A 687 -23.41 28.82 24.52
N GLU A 688 -24.32 29.49 25.21
CA GLU A 688 -24.10 30.83 25.76
C GLU A 688 -23.04 30.84 26.85
N ASN A 689 -23.15 29.95 27.86
CA ASN A 689 -22.19 29.84 28.95
C ASN A 689 -20.78 29.51 28.43
N PHE A 690 -20.68 28.55 27.50
CA PHE A 690 -19.40 28.22 26.86
C PHE A 690 -18.86 29.41 26.05
N THR A 691 -19.70 30.11 25.28
CA THR A 691 -19.28 31.31 24.52
C THR A 691 -18.80 32.43 25.46
N ARG A 692 -19.45 32.62 26.60
CA ARG A 692 -19.07 33.60 27.63
C ARG A 692 -17.69 33.29 28.22
N TYR A 693 -17.44 32.01 28.54
CA TYR A 693 -16.12 31.53 28.95
C TYR A 693 -15.07 31.70 27.84
N PHE A 694 -15.36 31.22 26.63
CA PHE A 694 -14.39 31.18 25.53
C PHE A 694 -14.01 32.57 25.02
N ARG A 695 -14.91 33.56 25.10
CA ARG A 695 -14.57 34.98 24.87
C ARG A 695 -13.57 35.52 25.89
N LEU A 696 -13.74 35.19 27.17
CA LEU A 696 -12.82 35.59 28.24
C LEU A 696 -11.48 34.83 28.15
N GLN A 697 -11.50 33.56 27.72
CA GLN A 697 -10.30 32.79 27.40
C GLN A 697 -9.53 33.43 26.23
N ASN A 698 -10.20 33.75 25.12
CA ASN A 698 -9.59 34.39 23.96
C ASN A 698 -9.01 35.78 24.28
N TYR A 699 -9.65 36.54 25.18
CA TYR A 699 -9.07 37.79 25.68
C TYR A 699 -7.71 37.57 26.34
N TRP A 700 -7.59 36.57 27.23
CA TRP A 700 -6.30 36.21 27.83
C TRP A 700 -5.26 35.76 26.80
N THR A 701 -5.66 34.96 25.80
CA THR A 701 -4.79 34.57 24.69
C THR A 701 -4.26 35.78 23.91
N GLN A 702 -5.13 36.77 23.63
CA GLN A 702 -4.74 38.01 22.94
C GLN A 702 -3.78 38.86 23.79
N GLN A 703 -4.03 39.01 25.10
CA GLN A 703 -3.12 39.74 25.98
C GLN A 703 -1.75 39.03 26.09
N ALA A 704 -1.72 37.70 26.15
CA ALA A 704 -0.48 36.91 26.14
C ALA A 704 0.30 37.04 24.81
N GLY A 705 -0.41 37.09 23.67
CA GLY A 705 0.19 37.34 22.35
C GLY A 705 0.82 38.74 22.25
N LEU A 706 0.10 39.77 22.70
CA LEU A 706 0.62 41.14 22.76
C LEU A 706 1.82 41.25 23.71
N PHE A 707 1.77 40.60 24.87
CA PHE A 707 2.92 40.52 25.78
C PHE A 707 4.12 39.85 25.12
N SER A 708 3.94 38.69 24.47
CA SER A 708 5.02 37.98 23.77
C SER A 708 5.66 38.84 22.66
N MET A 709 4.86 39.58 21.88
CA MET A 709 5.39 40.49 20.86
C MET A 709 6.10 41.70 21.47
N SER A 710 5.61 42.24 22.60
CA SER A 710 6.31 43.30 23.33
C SER A 710 7.64 42.84 23.93
N ALA A 711 7.71 41.60 24.44
CA ALA A 711 8.93 41.00 24.94
C ALA A 711 9.95 40.75 23.83
N LYS A 712 9.53 40.22 22.67
CA LYS A 712 10.38 40.09 21.48
C LYS A 712 10.93 41.44 21.01
N LYS A 713 10.12 42.49 21.02
CA LYS A 713 10.59 43.85 20.69
C LYS A 713 11.61 44.35 21.72
N ALA A 714 11.30 44.19 23.00
CA ALA A 714 12.21 44.58 24.08
C ALA A 714 13.55 43.85 24.01
N MET A 715 13.58 42.55 23.70
CA MET A 715 14.81 41.75 23.51
C MET A 715 15.63 42.17 22.28
N LEU A 716 15.03 42.84 21.29
CA LEU A 716 15.75 43.40 20.14
C LEU A 716 16.27 44.83 20.41
N GLU A 717 15.57 45.60 21.25
CA GLU A 717 16.01 46.94 21.69
C GLU A 717 17.01 46.86 22.86
N HIS A 718 16.96 45.77 23.64
CA HIS A 718 17.83 45.41 24.77
C HIS A 718 18.30 43.95 24.64
N PRO A 719 19.33 43.67 23.81
CA PRO A 719 19.87 42.32 23.61
C PRO A 719 20.34 41.64 24.90
N GLU A 720 20.73 42.41 25.92
CA GLU A 720 21.08 41.92 27.26
C GLU A 720 19.94 41.17 27.98
N LEU A 721 18.71 41.23 27.47
CA LEU A 721 17.55 40.48 27.96
C LEU A 721 17.32 39.15 27.22
N ASP A 722 18.05 38.86 26.12
CA ASP A 722 17.95 37.57 25.43
C ASP A 722 18.92 36.53 26.01
N TYR A 723 18.35 35.62 26.81
CA TYR A 723 19.04 34.47 27.40
C TYR A 723 19.75 33.58 26.36
N ASN A 724 19.26 33.54 25.11
CA ASN A 724 19.87 32.76 24.03
C ASN A 724 21.26 33.32 23.58
N LEU A 725 21.66 34.53 24.00
CA LEU A 725 23.04 35.03 23.83
C LEU A 725 24.04 34.33 24.77
N GLN A 726 23.60 33.83 25.91
CA GLN A 726 24.43 33.12 26.89
C GLN A 726 24.25 31.60 26.75
N HIS A 727 23.00 31.14 26.80
CA HIS A 727 22.63 29.73 26.72
C HIS A 727 21.72 29.47 25.52
N SER A 728 22.33 29.45 24.32
CA SER A 728 21.59 29.32 23.06
C SER A 728 20.69 28.08 23.00
N HIS A 729 19.47 28.27 22.49
CA HIS A 729 18.44 27.23 22.40
C HIS A 729 18.43 26.47 21.06
N TYR A 730 19.40 26.71 20.17
CA TYR A 730 19.45 26.07 18.86
C TYR A 730 20.12 24.69 18.89
N ASN A 731 19.47 23.66 18.33
CA ASN A 731 20.02 22.30 18.26
C ASN A 731 21.44 22.19 17.65
N GLY A 732 21.87 23.17 16.84
CA GLY A 732 23.23 23.24 16.29
C GLY A 732 24.33 23.59 17.31
N THR A 733 24.01 24.30 18.40
CA THR A 733 25.00 24.69 19.43
C THR A 733 25.21 23.63 20.50
N VAL A 734 24.28 22.66 20.64
CA VAL A 734 24.27 21.63 21.69
C VAL A 734 25.58 20.83 21.77
N ARG A 735 26.23 20.54 20.64
CA ARG A 735 27.55 19.87 20.65
C ARG A 735 28.65 20.70 21.30
N ASN A 736 28.61 22.02 21.12
CA ASN A 736 29.61 22.94 21.68
C ASN A 736 29.33 23.23 23.16
N GLN A 737 28.04 23.33 23.53
CA GLN A 737 27.61 23.44 24.92
C GLN A 737 28.03 22.22 25.74
N LEU A 738 27.69 21.00 25.29
CA LEU A 738 28.12 19.77 25.96
C LEU A 738 29.65 19.65 26.03
N ALA A 739 30.40 20.11 25.02
CA ALA A 739 31.86 20.12 25.07
C ALA A 739 32.42 21.10 26.12
N ALA A 740 31.77 22.24 26.35
CA ALA A 740 32.08 23.16 27.43
C ALA A 740 31.71 22.57 28.80
N ASP A 741 30.50 22.03 28.95
CA ASP A 741 30.01 21.39 30.18
C ASP A 741 30.97 20.27 30.65
N PHE A 742 31.42 19.41 29.73
CA PHE A 742 32.39 18.35 30.05
C PHE A 742 33.79 18.88 30.38
N ALA A 743 34.20 20.02 29.83
CA ALA A 743 35.47 20.66 30.16
C ALA A 743 35.43 21.30 31.56
N ASP A 744 34.31 21.92 31.93
CA ASP A 744 34.12 22.54 33.25
C ASP A 744 33.92 21.51 34.35
N GLN A 745 33.16 20.43 34.09
CA GLN A 745 33.10 19.25 34.97
C GLN A 745 34.48 18.66 35.22
N ARG A 746 35.30 18.48 34.18
CA ARG A 746 36.67 17.97 34.31
C ARG A 746 37.54 18.90 35.16
N ARG A 747 37.51 20.21 34.90
CA ARG A 747 38.28 21.22 35.66
C ARG A 747 37.87 21.24 37.14
N ALA A 748 36.58 21.07 37.44
CA ALA A 748 36.09 20.97 38.80
C ALA A 748 36.57 19.71 39.52
N ILE A 749 36.53 18.55 38.85
CA ILE A 749 37.05 17.28 39.40
C ILE A 749 38.56 17.40 39.68
N GLU A 750 39.34 17.91 38.72
CA GLU A 750 40.79 18.12 38.87
C GLU A 750 41.11 19.10 40.01
N THR A 751 40.35 20.18 40.16
CA THR A 751 40.54 21.18 41.23
C THR A 751 40.19 20.61 42.60
N LEU A 752 39.12 19.81 42.70
CA LEU A 752 38.77 19.11 43.95
C LEU A 752 39.80 18.03 44.30
N ALA A 753 40.30 17.27 43.32
CA ALA A 753 41.30 16.21 43.51
C ALA A 753 42.61 16.70 44.15
N GLN A 754 43.02 17.95 43.86
CA GLN A 754 44.22 18.56 44.45
C GLN A 754 44.10 18.85 45.97
N ARG A 755 42.88 18.92 46.50
CA ARG A 755 42.61 19.33 47.89
C ARG A 755 41.92 18.24 48.72
N TYR A 756 41.01 17.47 48.14
CA TYR A 756 40.16 16.53 48.85
C TYR A 756 40.48 15.08 48.47
N GLY A 757 40.59 14.21 49.46
CA GLY A 757 40.47 12.78 49.25
C GLY A 757 39.00 12.38 49.13
N VAL A 758 38.70 11.32 48.37
CA VAL A 758 37.34 10.80 48.24
C VAL A 758 37.18 9.60 49.17
N MET A 759 36.21 9.61 50.09
CA MET A 759 35.83 8.43 50.86
C MET A 759 34.56 7.81 50.29
N PHE A 760 34.57 6.50 50.07
CA PHE A 760 33.45 5.77 49.47
C PHE A 760 32.96 4.68 50.42
N PHE A 761 31.82 4.90 51.07
CA PHE A 761 31.22 3.98 52.02
C PHE A 761 30.19 3.09 51.31
N TYR A 762 30.34 1.78 51.40
CA TYR A 762 29.50 0.81 50.68
C TYR A 762 29.31 -0.50 51.46
N ARG A 763 28.32 -1.29 51.05
CA ARG A 763 28.00 -2.63 51.55
C ARG A 763 28.39 -3.65 50.48
N GLY A 764 29.33 -4.55 50.78
CA GLY A 764 29.79 -5.55 49.81
C GLY A 764 28.76 -6.62 49.46
N GLN A 765 27.72 -6.82 50.29
CA GLN A 765 26.60 -7.72 49.99
C GLN A 765 25.49 -7.08 49.13
N ASP A 766 25.40 -5.74 49.04
CA ASP A 766 24.30 -5.10 48.31
C ASP A 766 24.64 -4.97 46.80
N PRO A 767 23.79 -5.50 45.89
CA PRO A 767 24.05 -5.42 44.46
C PRO A 767 24.12 -4.00 43.89
N ILE A 768 23.45 -3.02 44.50
CA ILE A 768 23.40 -1.62 44.05
C ILE A 768 24.69 -0.89 44.45
N ASP A 769 25.14 -1.09 45.69
CA ASP A 769 26.48 -0.69 46.15
C ASP A 769 27.56 -1.30 45.24
N GLY A 770 27.43 -2.59 44.90
CA GLY A 770 28.32 -3.30 43.98
C GLY A 770 28.33 -2.77 42.54
N GLN A 771 27.24 -2.15 42.05
CA GLN A 771 27.24 -1.45 40.76
C GLN A 771 27.96 -0.10 40.86
N LEU A 772 27.74 0.67 41.94
CA LEU A 772 28.47 1.93 42.13
C LEU A 772 29.97 1.70 42.34
N VAL A 773 30.39 0.59 42.96
CA VAL A 773 31.81 0.16 43.00
C VAL A 773 32.45 0.15 41.61
N GLN A 774 31.78 -0.41 40.59
CA GLN A 774 32.31 -0.47 39.22
C GLN A 774 32.43 0.94 38.58
N VAL A 775 31.48 1.83 38.86
CA VAL A 775 31.53 3.24 38.41
C VAL A 775 32.66 3.98 39.10
N ILE A 776 32.81 3.85 40.43
CA ILE A 776 33.87 4.50 41.21
C ILE A 776 35.27 3.99 40.81
N LYS A 777 35.42 2.69 40.52
CA LYS A 777 36.64 2.10 39.95
C LYS A 777 37.01 2.79 38.63
N ASN A 778 36.07 2.91 37.68
CA ASN A 778 36.33 3.56 36.39
C ASN A 778 36.58 5.08 36.55
N PHE A 779 35.83 5.75 37.42
CA PHE A 779 35.93 7.19 37.67
C PHE A 779 37.28 7.56 38.31
N ARG A 780 37.76 6.77 39.28
CA ARG A 780 39.09 7.01 39.88
C ARG A 780 40.25 6.78 38.92
N GLU A 781 40.10 5.83 37.99
CA GLU A 781 41.08 5.62 36.92
C GLU A 781 41.06 6.76 35.89
N THR A 782 39.86 7.24 35.52
CA THR A 782 39.66 8.30 34.50
C THR A 782 40.16 9.68 34.97
N TYR A 783 39.96 10.01 36.25
CA TYR A 783 40.30 11.33 36.81
C TYR A 783 41.43 11.28 37.85
N HIS A 784 42.12 10.14 37.98
CA HIS A 784 43.23 9.90 38.91
C HIS A 784 42.93 10.26 40.39
N LEU A 785 41.68 10.07 40.81
CA LEU A 785 41.20 10.43 42.14
C LEU A 785 41.72 9.50 43.24
N SER A 786 42.19 10.10 44.34
CA SER A 786 42.52 9.37 45.57
C SER A 786 41.23 8.94 46.28
N VAL A 787 40.76 7.72 45.97
CA VAL A 787 39.58 7.11 46.61
C VAL A 787 40.01 6.14 47.71
N ILE A 788 39.44 6.30 48.90
CA ILE A 788 39.50 5.35 50.01
C ILE A 788 38.15 4.63 50.10
N PRO A 789 38.04 3.36 49.66
CA PRO A 789 36.84 2.56 49.84
C PRO A 789 36.72 2.08 51.29
N VAL A 790 35.50 2.07 51.83
CA VAL A 790 35.18 1.61 53.18
C VAL A 790 33.96 0.69 53.12
N SER A 791 34.14 -0.57 53.49
CA SER A 791 33.04 -1.53 53.65
C SER A 791 32.41 -1.40 55.02
N VAL A 792 31.09 -1.21 55.08
CA VAL A 792 30.32 -1.07 56.33
C VAL A 792 29.64 -2.37 56.77
N ASP A 793 29.65 -3.41 55.92
CA ASP A 793 29.16 -4.77 56.24
C ASP A 793 30.30 -5.80 56.39
N GLY A 794 31.56 -5.36 56.25
CA GLY A 794 32.75 -6.20 56.35
C GLY A 794 33.08 -6.99 55.07
N ILE A 795 32.29 -6.85 54.01
CA ILE A 795 32.51 -7.57 52.74
C ILE A 795 33.22 -6.63 51.75
N VAL A 796 34.33 -7.11 51.19
CA VAL A 796 35.13 -6.39 50.17
C VAL A 796 34.67 -6.80 48.78
N ASN A 797 34.34 -5.82 47.93
CA ASN A 797 34.10 -6.07 46.52
C ASN A 797 35.45 -6.24 45.77
N PRO A 798 35.64 -7.31 44.97
CA PRO A 798 36.91 -7.58 44.28
C PRO A 798 37.44 -6.46 43.36
N LEU A 799 36.59 -5.53 42.91
CA LEU A 799 36.97 -4.39 42.08
C LEU A 799 37.69 -3.27 42.84
N LEU A 800 37.59 -3.26 44.18
CA LEU A 800 38.27 -2.31 45.07
C LEU A 800 39.00 -3.09 46.19
N PRO A 801 40.07 -3.84 45.87
CA PRO A 801 40.79 -4.69 46.84
C PRO A 801 41.49 -3.88 47.94
N ASP A 802 41.66 -2.56 47.75
CA ASP A 802 42.17 -1.60 48.73
C ASP A 802 41.10 -1.08 49.72
N THR A 803 39.92 -1.72 49.76
CA THR A 803 38.85 -1.44 50.73
C THR A 803 39.30 -1.62 52.18
N ARG A 804 38.95 -0.66 53.02
CA ARG A 804 39.10 -0.71 54.48
C ARG A 804 37.78 -1.12 55.15
N MET A 805 37.82 -1.64 56.38
CA MET A 805 36.60 -1.92 57.16
C MET A 805 36.16 -0.68 57.94
N ASP A 806 34.85 -0.48 58.12
CA ASP A 806 34.33 0.56 59.01
C ASP A 806 34.54 0.19 60.49
N GLY A 807 35.44 0.91 61.15
CA GLY A 807 35.58 0.95 62.61
C GLY A 807 34.75 2.08 63.21
N GLY A 808 33.51 2.26 62.73
CA GLY A 808 32.64 3.37 63.10
C GLY A 808 33.06 4.74 62.55
N GLN A 809 33.75 4.81 61.41
CA GLN A 809 33.96 6.06 60.67
C GLN A 809 32.62 6.56 60.12
N ALA A 810 31.81 5.67 59.52
CA ALA A 810 30.50 6.01 58.98
C ALA A 810 29.58 6.62 60.06
N SER A 811 29.51 5.97 61.23
CA SER A 811 28.72 6.47 62.37
C SER A 811 29.22 7.81 62.91
N ARG A 812 30.55 8.04 62.96
CA ARG A 812 31.12 9.31 63.43
C ARG A 812 30.91 10.46 62.44
N LEU A 813 30.82 10.16 61.15
CA LEU A 813 30.52 11.12 60.08
C LEU A 813 29.00 11.29 59.84
N GLY A 814 28.13 10.63 60.63
CA GLY A 814 26.68 10.72 60.49
C GLY A 814 26.10 10.01 59.27
N ILE A 815 26.88 9.17 58.59
CA ILE A 815 26.52 8.49 57.35
C ILE A 815 25.57 7.33 57.69
N ARG A 816 24.30 7.46 57.27
CA ARG A 816 23.21 6.50 57.55
C ARG A 816 22.60 5.85 56.31
N TYR A 817 22.95 6.35 55.12
CA TYR A 817 22.46 5.87 53.84
C TYR A 817 23.66 5.39 53.01
N PHE A 818 23.48 4.29 52.29
CA PHE A 818 24.55 3.63 51.53
C PHE A 818 24.04 3.24 50.13
N PRO A 819 24.90 3.20 49.11
CA PRO A 819 26.30 3.64 49.16
C PRO A 819 26.40 5.17 49.30
N ALA A 820 27.54 5.68 49.77
CA ALA A 820 27.75 7.11 50.00
C ALA A 820 29.15 7.57 49.58
N LEU A 821 29.23 8.70 48.89
CA LEU A 821 30.48 9.29 48.43
C LEU A 821 30.70 10.65 49.12
N MET A 822 31.90 10.85 49.63
CA MET A 822 32.27 11.98 50.50
C MET A 822 33.60 12.59 50.05
N LEU A 823 33.72 13.91 50.05
CA LEU A 823 35.00 14.62 49.97
C LEU A 823 35.52 14.91 51.38
N ALA A 824 36.73 14.46 51.70
CA ALA A 824 37.41 14.74 52.96
C ALA A 824 38.63 15.62 52.71
N ASP A 825 38.67 16.80 53.33
CA ASP A 825 39.84 17.68 53.33
C ASP A 825 40.84 17.19 54.40
N PRO A 826 42.05 16.73 54.03
CA PRO A 826 43.02 16.18 54.97
C PRO A 826 43.73 17.25 55.81
N LYS A 827 43.56 18.55 55.51
CA LYS A 827 44.16 19.67 56.25
C LYS A 827 43.22 20.22 57.33
N SER A 828 41.92 20.32 57.03
CA SER A 828 40.91 20.79 58.00
C SER A 828 40.16 19.67 58.72
N GLY A 829 40.20 18.43 58.20
CA GLY A 829 39.38 17.32 58.67
C GLY A 829 37.90 17.42 58.32
N THR A 830 37.49 18.43 57.53
CA THR A 830 36.08 18.64 57.16
C THR A 830 35.66 17.69 56.04
N VAL A 831 34.47 17.10 56.18
CA VAL A 831 33.88 16.19 55.19
C VAL A 831 32.62 16.83 54.57
N LYS A 832 32.52 16.83 53.24
CA LYS A 832 31.31 17.21 52.47
C LYS A 832 30.73 15.98 51.76
N PRO A 833 29.41 15.75 51.77
CA PRO A 833 28.79 14.72 50.94
C PRO A 833 28.81 15.12 49.47
N VAL A 834 29.03 14.14 48.59
CA VAL A 834 28.86 14.27 47.12
C VAL A 834 27.54 13.61 46.73
N SER A 835 27.36 12.34 47.08
CA SER A 835 26.16 11.58 46.72
C SER A 835 25.82 10.53 47.78
N TYR A 836 24.55 10.14 47.80
CA TYR A 836 24.00 8.97 48.49
C TYR A 836 23.18 8.17 47.48
N GLY A 837 23.18 6.84 47.58
CA GLY A 837 22.56 5.97 46.58
C GLY A 837 23.44 5.77 45.34
N PHE A 838 22.93 5.00 44.38
CA PHE A 838 23.60 4.82 43.08
C PHE A 838 23.59 6.12 42.27
N ILE A 839 24.69 6.41 41.58
CA ILE A 839 24.85 7.56 40.69
C ILE A 839 25.62 7.14 39.42
N SER A 840 25.24 7.67 38.26
CA SER A 840 25.91 7.38 36.99
C SER A 840 27.28 8.07 36.91
N GLN A 841 28.13 7.66 35.96
CA GLN A 841 29.44 8.31 35.77
C GLN A 841 29.31 9.78 35.36
N ASP A 842 28.35 10.10 34.49
CA ASP A 842 28.13 11.47 33.98
C ASP A 842 27.48 12.36 35.05
N ASP A 843 26.53 11.83 35.82
CA ASP A 843 25.89 12.58 36.90
C ASP A 843 26.83 12.76 38.10
N LEU A 844 27.75 11.82 38.32
CA LEU A 844 28.84 11.99 39.29
C LEU A 844 29.80 13.11 38.88
N ALA A 845 30.13 13.23 37.58
CA ALA A 845 30.94 14.34 37.08
C ALA A 845 30.26 15.71 37.29
N LYS A 846 28.96 15.81 36.98
CA LYS A 846 28.13 16.99 37.31
C LYS A 846 28.09 17.26 38.82
N GLN A 847 27.99 16.22 39.64
CA GLN A 847 27.90 16.39 41.09
C GLN A 847 29.21 16.88 41.72
N PHE A 848 30.37 16.52 41.16
CA PHE A 848 31.64 17.15 41.52
C PHE A 848 31.67 18.64 41.14
N LEU A 849 31.15 19.02 39.96
CA LEU A 849 31.00 20.43 39.57
C LEU A 849 30.10 21.18 40.57
N ASN A 850 28.89 20.66 40.84
CA ASN A 850 27.94 21.24 41.79
C ASN A 850 28.57 21.44 43.20
N VAL A 851 29.28 20.44 43.72
CA VAL A 851 29.92 20.55 45.05
C VAL A 851 31.12 21.51 45.03
N SER A 852 31.79 21.70 43.88
CA SER A 852 32.86 22.71 43.72
C SER A 852 32.32 24.15 43.69
N THR A 853 31.12 24.36 43.15
CA THR A 853 30.44 25.67 43.06
C THR A 853 29.50 25.95 44.25
N ASP A 854 29.50 25.08 45.26
CA ASP A 854 28.57 25.11 46.42
C ASP A 854 27.07 25.17 45.99
N PHE A 855 26.75 24.46 44.91
CA PHE A 855 25.44 24.43 44.23
C PHE A 855 24.97 25.79 43.69
N SER A 856 25.89 26.70 43.40
CA SER A 856 25.61 27.92 42.63
C SER A 856 24.97 27.55 41.29
N PRO A 857 23.80 28.12 40.92
CA PRO A 857 23.16 27.83 39.64
C PRO A 857 24.03 28.22 38.46
N ASN A 858 24.01 27.39 37.42
CA ASN A 858 24.52 27.73 36.09
C ASN A 858 23.32 28.24 35.26
N PHE A 859 23.10 29.55 35.31
CA PHE A 859 22.06 30.31 34.60
C PHE A 859 22.74 31.41 33.77
#